data_AF-A0A0R0CA93-F1
#
_entry.id   AF-A0A0R0CA93-F1
#
_cell.length_a   1.000
_cell.length_b   1.000
_cell.length_c   1.000
_cell.angle_alpha   90.00
_cell.angle_beta   90.00
_cell.angle_gamma   90.00
#
_symmetry.space_group_name_H-M   'P 1'
#
loop_
_entity.id
_entity.type
_entity.pdbx_description
1 polymer ?
#
loop_
_entity_poly.entity_id
_entity_poly.type
_entity_poly.pdbx_seq_one_letter_code
_entity_poly.pdbx_strand_id
1 'polypeptide(L)'
;MVWLAGMASPLLANAGPLPPEWQIQPTTQQEIDGGLPSALRSPLLTKQNKPLQQVDMLVALPFEQVLPVVQAALAPLGRFEGNVSNTRLAYMEHGWGDVMMARRPELKAEYVRRFSKPEFDQAVADGALLAEEVPVRMARLERDPTFDAQSDKLPALQATFASWSASADHRHGIVGRAKSTIEARVMQVDQAIGRPATVVTLRRVDDWPNPDGGLVGQLRALADFNILSSGPSARLSRSRVPESMFAPVFDALRTLPGASMQLGTSARDWIPAPKPVASIIEPQRRAPDGKQSLDATQVLAVNRVLSEQTFDLADMLPMADGSVLLVQPYPFTLMQWSPADGVTPRTLWKSPSDHVLRWLLAGDRQGRSAYLASETQVLRHDVGTSNVVVHPLGFDTPDMRSNSYLRYTHDGDGVPLPYLHDQVGKRDALSLWTLAQQPAADGTRWEYARRFAALRQDVMDHRFPGNTQLKPVQWDGPRPNVWAEDAAGLTELDGDNGRVLRVLPLPRRFGKVNTQDDTGMAQWTPAPFGSVKGNWIAVGFVLMDGEQRNPGMHVVDVTSGKVRYSLTLPGRDSLNAAAGSPDGRLLALGGNGGGVVGALWNLDTGQSLLLRSGKPGCWDLRQLRWSPDGATLWGRCGDGLVQWVLPAEWRSAAAG
;
A
#
# COMPACT_ATOMS: atom_id res chain seq x y z
N MET A 1 19.51 -57.18 -59.35
CA MET A 1 20.61 -56.25 -59.01
C MET A 1 19.98 -54.95 -58.52
N VAL A 2 20.58 -54.39 -57.47
CA VAL A 2 20.01 -53.47 -56.48
C VAL A 2 19.58 -52.11 -57.07
N TRP A 3 18.36 -51.67 -56.74
CA TRP A 3 17.95 -50.27 -56.68
C TRP A 3 17.14 -50.08 -55.39
N LEU A 4 17.71 -49.38 -54.41
CA LEU A 4 17.07 -49.09 -53.13
C LEU A 4 16.40 -47.72 -53.22
N ALA A 5 15.08 -47.74 -53.26
CA ALA A 5 14.21 -46.57 -53.18
C ALA A 5 14.20 -46.01 -51.74
N GLY A 6 14.64 -44.77 -51.57
CA GLY A 6 14.37 -43.98 -50.37
C GLY A 6 13.11 -43.16 -50.58
N MET A 7 12.00 -43.59 -49.98
CA MET A 7 10.73 -42.86 -50.01
C MET A 7 10.86 -41.52 -49.27
N ALA A 8 10.71 -40.42 -50.00
CA ALA A 8 10.39 -39.13 -49.42
C ALA A 8 8.99 -39.22 -48.80
N SER A 9 8.88 -38.99 -47.49
CA SER A 9 7.60 -38.76 -46.82
C SER A 9 7.19 -37.30 -47.01
N PRO A 10 6.05 -37.00 -47.65
CA PRO A 10 5.59 -35.63 -47.87
C PRO A 10 4.47 -35.30 -46.89
N LEU A 11 4.76 -34.63 -45.76
CA LEU A 11 3.73 -34.01 -44.91
C LEU A 11 4.32 -32.79 -44.17
N LEU A 12 4.82 -31.81 -44.93
CA LEU A 12 4.92 -30.42 -44.48
C LEU A 12 3.85 -29.63 -45.22
N ALA A 13 2.61 -29.73 -44.74
CA ALA A 13 1.49 -28.95 -45.25
C ALA A 13 1.32 -27.70 -44.37
N ASN A 14 1.90 -26.60 -44.84
CA ASN A 14 1.55 -25.20 -44.58
C ASN A 14 0.82 -24.89 -43.25
N ALA A 15 1.59 -24.70 -42.18
CA ALA A 15 1.16 -23.90 -41.05
C ALA A 15 1.20 -22.41 -41.47
N GLY A 16 0.06 -21.73 -41.41
CA GLY A 16 0.07 -20.26 -41.47
C GLY A 16 0.94 -19.70 -40.34
N PRO A 17 1.64 -18.58 -40.53
CA PRO A 17 2.59 -18.08 -39.55
C PRO A 17 1.87 -17.71 -38.24
N LEU A 18 2.51 -18.02 -37.11
CA LEU A 18 2.14 -17.45 -35.82
C LEU A 18 2.11 -15.92 -35.92
N PRO A 19 1.29 -15.23 -35.10
CA PRO A 19 1.31 -13.77 -35.09
C PRO A 19 2.73 -13.24 -34.81
N PRO A 20 3.12 -12.05 -35.29
CA PRO A 20 4.51 -11.59 -35.32
C PRO A 20 5.25 -11.63 -33.97
N GLU A 21 4.53 -11.48 -32.86
CA GLU A 21 5.07 -11.49 -31.50
C GLU A 21 5.23 -12.88 -30.88
N TRP A 22 4.73 -13.92 -31.55
CA TRP A 22 4.66 -15.30 -31.06
C TRP A 22 5.64 -16.18 -31.82
N GLN A 23 6.46 -16.93 -31.09
CA GLN A 23 7.50 -17.77 -31.68
C GLN A 23 7.65 -19.06 -30.90
N ILE A 24 8.24 -20.06 -31.56
CA ILE A 24 8.64 -21.31 -30.92
C ILE A 24 10.16 -21.25 -30.75
N GLN A 25 10.62 -21.41 -29.52
CA GLN A 25 12.04 -21.32 -29.19
C GLN A 25 12.50 -22.58 -28.45
N PRO A 26 13.76 -23.02 -28.66
CA PRO A 26 14.31 -24.16 -27.93
C PRO A 26 14.42 -23.86 -26.43
N THR A 27 14.44 -24.90 -25.61
CA THR A 27 14.71 -24.77 -24.18
C THR A 27 16.04 -24.08 -23.93
N THR A 28 16.08 -23.12 -23.00
CA THR A 28 17.29 -22.31 -22.75
C THR A 28 18.38 -23.09 -22.00
N GLN A 29 19.65 -22.72 -22.23
CA GLN A 29 20.78 -23.36 -21.55
C GLN A 29 20.73 -23.20 -20.03
N GLN A 30 20.26 -22.04 -19.55
CA GLN A 30 20.09 -21.78 -18.12
C GLN A 30 19.11 -22.76 -17.45
N GLU A 31 18.04 -23.16 -18.13
CA GLU A 31 17.10 -24.17 -17.60
C GLU A 31 17.71 -25.58 -17.60
N ILE A 32 18.59 -25.87 -18.56
CA ILE A 32 19.34 -27.13 -18.62
C ILE A 32 20.33 -27.21 -17.45
N ASP A 33 21.04 -26.12 -17.18
CA ASP A 33 22.02 -26.01 -16.10
C ASP A 33 21.33 -26.08 -14.72
N GLY A 34 20.07 -25.64 -14.63
CA GLY A 34 19.19 -25.79 -13.45
C GLY A 34 18.64 -27.20 -13.19
N GLY A 35 19.18 -28.23 -13.85
CA GLY A 35 18.85 -29.63 -13.60
C GLY A 35 17.60 -30.16 -14.30
N LEU A 36 17.10 -29.48 -15.34
CA LEU A 36 15.93 -29.93 -16.09
C LEU A 36 16.20 -31.26 -16.83
N PRO A 37 15.40 -32.32 -16.58
CA PRO A 37 15.53 -33.61 -17.26
C PRO A 37 15.42 -33.49 -18.78
N SER A 38 16.22 -34.27 -19.52
CA SER A 38 16.19 -34.28 -21.00
C SER A 38 14.80 -34.58 -21.57
N ALA A 39 14.03 -35.46 -20.92
CA ALA A 39 12.65 -35.79 -21.31
C ALA A 39 11.66 -34.61 -21.23
N LEU A 40 12.01 -33.54 -20.50
CA LEU A 40 11.18 -32.34 -20.34
C LEU A 40 11.67 -31.16 -21.20
N ARG A 41 12.77 -31.35 -21.94
CA ARG A 41 13.32 -30.36 -22.88
C ARG A 41 12.56 -30.46 -24.18
N SER A 42 11.81 -29.41 -24.51
CA SER A 42 11.02 -29.30 -25.73
C SER A 42 11.01 -27.85 -26.21
N PRO A 43 10.84 -27.60 -27.51
CA PRO A 43 10.56 -26.25 -27.98
C PRO A 43 9.31 -25.69 -27.29
N LEU A 44 9.38 -24.42 -26.90
CA LEU A 44 8.37 -23.74 -26.10
C LEU A 44 7.77 -22.57 -26.88
N LEU A 45 6.47 -22.35 -26.69
CA LEU A 45 5.80 -21.15 -27.17
C LEU A 45 6.24 -19.95 -26.33
N THR A 46 6.69 -18.90 -27.00
CA THR A 46 7.12 -17.65 -26.40
C THR A 46 6.35 -16.47 -26.99
N LYS A 47 6.17 -15.42 -26.19
CA LYS A 47 5.68 -14.11 -26.64
C LYS A 47 6.78 -13.10 -26.34
N GLN A 48 7.23 -12.34 -27.34
CA GLN A 48 8.33 -11.38 -27.20
C GLN A 48 9.59 -11.99 -26.54
N ASN A 49 9.98 -13.20 -26.98
CA ASN A 49 11.12 -13.98 -26.46
C ASN A 49 11.01 -14.41 -24.99
N LYS A 50 9.82 -14.36 -24.38
CA LYS A 50 9.58 -14.85 -23.01
C LYS A 50 8.71 -16.11 -23.03
N PRO A 51 9.11 -17.19 -22.34
CA PRO A 51 8.32 -18.41 -22.26
C PRO A 51 7.03 -18.17 -21.48
N LEU A 52 5.93 -18.75 -21.99
CA LEU A 52 4.61 -18.61 -21.41
C LEU A 52 4.32 -19.72 -20.41
N GLN A 53 3.59 -19.39 -19.34
CA GLN A 53 3.11 -20.38 -18.37
C GLN A 53 1.87 -21.13 -18.89
N GLN A 54 1.03 -20.44 -19.66
CA GLN A 54 -0.17 -20.98 -20.29
C GLN A 54 -0.45 -20.23 -21.60
N VAL A 55 -1.32 -20.79 -22.44
CA VAL A 55 -1.86 -20.12 -23.63
C VAL A 55 -3.37 -20.28 -23.65
N ASP A 56 -4.07 -19.19 -23.96
CA ASP A 56 -5.51 -19.16 -24.18
C ASP A 56 -5.75 -18.92 -25.68
N MET A 57 -6.54 -19.80 -26.30
CA MET A 57 -6.94 -19.72 -27.70
C MET A 57 -8.43 -19.43 -27.78
N LEU A 58 -8.81 -18.21 -28.15
CA LEU A 58 -10.20 -17.84 -28.33
C LEU A 58 -10.64 -18.14 -29.76
N VAL A 59 -11.62 -19.02 -29.92
CA VAL A 59 -12.17 -19.46 -31.21
C VAL A 59 -13.60 -18.97 -31.33
N ALA A 60 -13.92 -18.25 -32.41
CA ALA A 60 -15.27 -17.74 -32.68
C ALA A 60 -16.24 -18.83 -33.21
N LEU A 61 -16.33 -19.96 -32.52
CA LEU A 61 -17.20 -21.09 -32.83
C LEU A 61 -17.86 -21.64 -31.55
N PRO A 62 -19.03 -22.31 -31.66
CA PRO A 62 -19.72 -22.93 -30.52
C PRO A 62 -18.91 -24.07 -29.88
N PHE A 63 -19.12 -24.28 -28.58
CA PHE A 63 -18.43 -25.28 -27.77
C PHE A 63 -18.50 -26.70 -28.37
N GLU A 64 -19.67 -27.10 -28.85
CA GLU A 64 -19.93 -28.43 -29.44
C GLU A 64 -19.11 -28.70 -30.71
N GLN A 65 -18.70 -27.65 -31.43
CA GLN A 65 -17.86 -27.79 -32.63
C GLN A 65 -16.37 -27.84 -32.28
N VAL A 66 -15.97 -27.16 -31.20
CA VAL A 66 -14.57 -27.01 -30.80
C VAL A 66 -14.10 -28.20 -29.96
N LEU A 67 -14.92 -28.68 -29.01
CA LEU A 67 -14.52 -29.72 -28.06
C LEU A 67 -14.05 -31.02 -28.74
N PRO A 68 -14.77 -31.61 -29.72
CA PRO A 68 -14.34 -32.88 -30.32
C PRO A 68 -12.99 -32.77 -31.04
N VAL A 69 -12.72 -31.59 -31.62
CA VAL A 69 -11.48 -31.30 -32.36
C VAL A 69 -10.29 -31.22 -31.40
N VAL A 70 -10.48 -30.56 -30.25
CA VAL A 70 -9.46 -30.49 -29.21
C VAL A 70 -9.18 -31.87 -28.62
N GLN A 71 -10.22 -32.66 -28.33
CA GLN A 71 -10.07 -34.03 -27.80
C GLN A 71 -9.31 -34.92 -28.79
N ALA A 72 -9.63 -34.85 -30.08
CA ALA A 72 -8.91 -35.59 -31.12
C ALA A 72 -7.44 -35.17 -31.25
N ALA A 73 -7.15 -33.87 -31.18
CA ALA A 73 -5.79 -33.34 -31.24
C ALA A 73 -4.93 -33.70 -30.02
N LEU A 74 -5.55 -33.85 -28.84
CA LEU A 74 -4.88 -34.24 -27.59
C LEU A 74 -4.73 -35.75 -27.42
N ALA A 75 -5.54 -36.57 -28.09
CA ALA A 75 -5.52 -38.04 -27.95
C ALA A 75 -4.12 -38.69 -28.12
N PRO A 76 -3.23 -38.22 -29.04
CA PRO A 76 -1.87 -38.75 -29.14
C PRO A 76 -0.98 -38.47 -27.93
N LEU A 77 -1.33 -37.47 -27.10
CA LEU A 77 -0.52 -37.01 -25.98
C LEU A 77 -0.86 -37.74 -24.68
N GLY A 78 -1.95 -38.49 -24.60
CA GLY A 78 -2.33 -39.23 -23.39
C GLY A 78 -3.84 -39.44 -23.26
N ARG A 79 -4.25 -40.05 -22.14
CA ARG A 79 -5.66 -40.24 -21.82
C ARG A 79 -6.17 -39.03 -21.03
N PHE A 80 -7.04 -38.25 -21.65
CA PHE A 80 -7.67 -37.07 -21.05
C PHE A 80 -9.11 -37.42 -20.63
N GLU A 81 -9.31 -37.78 -19.36
CA GLU A 81 -10.65 -38.04 -18.82
C GLU A 81 -11.22 -36.76 -18.21
N GLY A 82 -12.31 -36.28 -18.78
CA GLY A 82 -13.03 -35.11 -18.28
C GLY A 82 -14.48 -35.18 -18.74
N ASN A 83 -15.40 -34.83 -17.85
CA ASN A 83 -16.82 -34.72 -18.18
C ASN A 83 -17.15 -33.29 -18.57
N VAL A 84 -18.13 -33.13 -19.47
CA VAL A 84 -18.72 -31.82 -19.73
C VAL A 84 -19.57 -31.44 -18.53
N SER A 85 -19.25 -30.32 -17.89
CA SER A 85 -20.01 -29.75 -16.79
C SER A 85 -20.78 -28.52 -17.26
N ASN A 86 -21.97 -28.31 -16.71
CA ASN A 86 -22.73 -27.08 -16.87
C ASN A 86 -22.68 -26.30 -15.56
N THR A 87 -21.97 -25.19 -15.59
CA THR A 87 -21.71 -24.35 -14.41
C THR A 87 -22.41 -23.01 -14.58
N ARG A 88 -22.90 -22.40 -13.49
CA ARG A 88 -23.50 -21.06 -13.55
C ARG A 88 -22.45 -20.01 -13.92
N LEU A 89 -22.84 -19.00 -14.69
CA LEU A 89 -21.96 -17.89 -15.10
C LEU A 89 -21.30 -17.19 -13.90
N ALA A 90 -21.98 -17.13 -12.75
CA ALA A 90 -21.43 -16.55 -11.52
C ALA A 90 -20.14 -17.23 -11.00
N TYR A 91 -19.87 -18.46 -11.43
CA TYR A 91 -18.67 -19.22 -11.07
C TYR A 91 -17.73 -19.41 -12.27
N MET A 92 -17.77 -18.49 -13.24
CA MET A 92 -16.85 -18.52 -14.38
C MET A 92 -15.42 -18.17 -13.93
N GLU A 93 -14.58 -19.18 -13.85
CA GLU A 93 -13.21 -19.09 -13.33
C GLU A 93 -12.19 -18.57 -14.36
N HIS A 94 -10.91 -18.54 -13.95
CA HIS A 94 -9.74 -18.23 -14.80
C HIS A 94 -9.77 -16.84 -15.45
N GLY A 95 -10.43 -15.87 -14.81
CA GLY A 95 -10.49 -14.48 -15.25
C GLY A 95 -11.49 -14.20 -16.37
N TRP A 96 -12.16 -15.21 -16.91
CA TRP A 96 -13.20 -15.03 -17.95
C TRP A 96 -14.46 -14.35 -17.41
N GLY A 97 -14.72 -14.52 -16.12
CA GLY A 97 -15.66 -13.71 -15.37
C GLY A 97 -15.43 -12.21 -15.47
N ASP A 98 -14.18 -11.80 -15.22
CA ASP A 98 -13.79 -10.40 -15.26
C ASP A 98 -13.92 -9.83 -16.68
N VAL A 99 -13.61 -10.65 -17.71
CA VAL A 99 -13.83 -10.28 -19.11
C VAL A 99 -15.31 -10.02 -19.40
N MET A 100 -16.20 -10.88 -18.90
CA MET A 100 -17.64 -10.71 -19.07
C MET A 100 -18.12 -9.40 -18.41
N MET A 101 -17.75 -9.17 -17.15
CA MET A 101 -18.13 -7.95 -16.43
C MET A 101 -17.58 -6.68 -17.10
N ALA A 102 -16.33 -6.71 -17.56
CA ALA A 102 -15.72 -5.59 -18.28
C ALA A 102 -16.42 -5.27 -19.61
N ARG A 103 -16.96 -6.28 -20.30
CA ARG A 103 -17.67 -6.13 -21.58
C ARG A 103 -19.15 -5.85 -21.42
N ARG A 104 -19.71 -6.14 -20.25
CA ARG A 104 -21.13 -6.01 -19.90
C ARG A 104 -21.33 -5.13 -18.67
N PRO A 105 -21.01 -3.82 -18.76
CA PRO A 105 -21.09 -2.91 -17.63
C PRO A 105 -22.50 -2.82 -17.02
N GLU A 106 -23.55 -3.15 -17.78
CA GLU A 106 -24.92 -3.21 -17.28
C GLU A 106 -25.13 -4.26 -16.17
N LEU A 107 -24.38 -5.37 -16.21
CA LEU A 107 -24.47 -6.40 -15.18
C LEU A 107 -23.86 -5.91 -13.86
N LYS A 108 -22.73 -5.21 -13.95
CA LYS A 108 -22.08 -4.63 -12.77
C LYS A 108 -22.89 -3.47 -12.20
N ALA A 109 -23.46 -2.59 -13.03
CA ALA A 109 -24.37 -1.54 -12.58
C ALA A 109 -25.59 -2.12 -11.86
N GLU A 110 -26.17 -3.21 -12.37
CA GLU A 110 -27.28 -3.87 -11.70
C GLU A 110 -26.88 -4.51 -10.37
N TYR A 111 -25.69 -5.12 -10.30
CA TYR A 111 -25.11 -5.64 -9.07
C TYR A 111 -25.00 -4.55 -8.01
N VAL A 112 -24.29 -3.45 -8.34
CA VAL A 112 -24.02 -2.33 -7.44
C VAL A 112 -25.31 -1.71 -6.94
N ARG A 113 -26.30 -1.53 -7.84
CA ARG A 113 -27.62 -0.99 -7.48
C ARG A 113 -28.38 -1.87 -6.48
N ARG A 114 -28.34 -3.20 -6.62
CA ARG A 114 -29.11 -4.12 -5.77
C ARG A 114 -28.46 -4.43 -4.44
N PHE A 115 -27.13 -4.57 -4.43
CA PHE A 115 -26.42 -5.11 -3.28
C PHE A 115 -25.58 -4.05 -2.57
N SER A 116 -24.87 -3.19 -3.28
CA SER A 116 -23.99 -2.18 -2.68
C SER A 116 -24.71 -0.88 -2.31
N LYS A 117 -25.68 -0.43 -3.12
CA LYS A 117 -26.40 0.82 -2.86
C LYS A 117 -27.13 0.83 -1.49
N PRO A 118 -27.85 -0.24 -1.08
CA PRO A 118 -28.49 -0.25 0.23
C PRO A 118 -27.50 -0.11 1.40
N GLU A 119 -26.30 -0.70 1.27
CA GLU A 119 -25.23 -0.56 2.26
C GLU A 119 -24.73 0.90 2.34
N PHE A 120 -24.57 1.57 1.19
CA PHE A 120 -24.23 2.99 1.15
C PHE A 120 -25.33 3.89 1.71
N ASP A 121 -26.60 3.62 1.39
CA ASP A 121 -27.74 4.38 1.93
C ASP A 121 -27.79 4.25 3.47
N GLN A 122 -27.53 3.05 4.00
CA GLN A 122 -27.43 2.82 5.44
C GLN A 122 -26.24 3.58 6.05
N ALA A 123 -25.07 3.56 5.41
CA ALA A 123 -23.91 4.30 5.87
C ALA A 123 -24.13 5.83 5.87
N VAL A 124 -24.94 6.36 4.96
CA VAL A 124 -25.38 7.77 4.99
C VAL A 124 -26.29 8.03 6.20
N ALA A 125 -27.26 7.15 6.46
CA ALA A 125 -28.14 7.27 7.63
C ALA A 125 -27.33 7.23 8.95
N ASP A 126 -26.35 6.34 9.03
CA ASP A 126 -25.43 6.18 10.16
C ASP A 126 -24.46 7.37 10.32
N GLY A 127 -24.33 8.24 9.30
CA GLY A 127 -23.43 9.39 9.31
C GLY A 127 -21.98 9.04 8.99
N ALA A 128 -21.72 7.87 8.42
CA ALA A 128 -20.40 7.42 7.95
C ALA A 128 -20.06 7.96 6.54
N LEU A 129 -21.08 8.31 5.75
CA LEU A 129 -20.96 8.85 4.40
C LEU A 129 -21.82 10.11 4.23
N LEU A 130 -21.38 11.01 3.36
CA LEU A 130 -22.26 12.03 2.79
C LEU A 130 -23.06 11.44 1.62
N ALA A 131 -24.29 11.93 1.43
CA ALA A 131 -25.14 11.49 0.30
C ALA A 131 -24.49 11.75 -1.06
N GLU A 132 -23.69 12.82 -1.18
CA GLU A 132 -22.93 13.19 -2.38
C GLU A 132 -21.79 12.23 -2.72
N GLU A 133 -21.30 11.42 -1.77
CA GLU A 133 -20.27 10.41 -2.02
C GLU A 133 -20.82 9.16 -2.71
N VAL A 134 -22.12 8.86 -2.53
CA VAL A 134 -22.74 7.61 -2.98
C VAL A 134 -22.60 7.41 -4.51
N PRO A 135 -22.91 8.39 -5.38
CA PRO A 135 -22.75 8.22 -6.82
C PRO A 135 -21.29 7.97 -7.23
N VAL A 136 -20.33 8.61 -6.58
CA VAL A 136 -18.90 8.46 -6.89
C VAL A 136 -18.41 7.06 -6.51
N ARG A 137 -18.82 6.57 -5.34
CA ARG A 137 -18.49 5.22 -4.85
C ARG A 137 -19.14 4.14 -5.70
N MET A 138 -20.41 4.30 -6.07
CA MET A 138 -21.09 3.41 -7.01
C MET A 138 -20.36 3.36 -8.34
N ALA A 139 -20.08 4.52 -8.95
CA ALA A 139 -19.37 4.59 -10.22
C ALA A 139 -17.99 3.93 -10.15
N ARG A 140 -17.32 3.96 -8.99
CA ARG A 140 -16.05 3.23 -8.78
C ARG A 140 -16.25 1.72 -8.79
N LEU A 141 -17.21 1.21 -8.04
CA LEU A 141 -17.52 -0.23 -8.03
C LEU A 141 -17.95 -0.71 -9.42
N GLU A 142 -18.71 0.10 -10.17
CA GLU A 142 -19.13 -0.21 -11.53
C GLU A 142 -17.97 -0.35 -12.53
N ARG A 143 -16.82 0.27 -12.24
CA ARG A 143 -15.60 0.17 -13.07
C ARG A 143 -14.77 -1.05 -12.76
N ASP A 144 -14.94 -1.65 -11.59
CA ASP A 144 -14.21 -2.85 -11.18
C ASP A 144 -14.81 -4.07 -11.89
N PRO A 145 -14.08 -4.71 -12.81
CA PRO A 145 -14.61 -5.85 -13.56
C PRO A 145 -14.66 -7.13 -12.72
N THR A 146 -14.21 -7.14 -11.46
CA THR A 146 -14.18 -8.37 -10.67
C THR A 146 -15.58 -8.87 -10.30
N PHE A 147 -15.71 -10.19 -10.21
CA PHE A 147 -16.90 -10.83 -9.60
C PHE A 147 -16.93 -10.61 -8.09
N ASP A 148 -18.06 -10.11 -7.59
CA ASP A 148 -18.31 -10.02 -6.16
C ASP A 148 -18.99 -11.28 -5.62
N ALA A 149 -18.87 -11.53 -4.31
CA ALA A 149 -19.36 -12.73 -3.63
C ALA A 149 -20.87 -13.00 -3.79
N GLN A 150 -21.68 -11.97 -4.06
CA GLN A 150 -23.15 -12.11 -4.23
C GLN A 150 -23.59 -12.10 -5.69
N SER A 151 -22.65 -12.16 -6.64
CA SER A 151 -22.96 -12.15 -8.08
C SER A 151 -23.85 -13.33 -8.47
N ASP A 152 -23.76 -14.45 -7.75
CA ASP A 152 -24.60 -15.62 -7.91
C ASP A 152 -26.10 -15.37 -7.65
N LYS A 153 -26.47 -14.28 -6.99
CA LYS A 153 -27.88 -13.89 -6.76
C LYS A 153 -28.48 -13.12 -7.93
N LEU A 154 -27.68 -12.69 -8.91
CA LEU A 154 -28.20 -11.96 -10.07
C LEU A 154 -28.90 -12.91 -11.05
N PRO A 155 -30.15 -12.61 -11.48
CA PRO A 155 -30.87 -13.46 -12.43
C PRO A 155 -30.10 -13.69 -13.74
N ALA A 156 -29.43 -12.65 -14.26
CA ALA A 156 -28.65 -12.73 -15.49
C ALA A 156 -27.42 -13.66 -15.40
N LEU A 157 -26.95 -13.96 -14.17
CA LEU A 157 -25.79 -14.82 -13.93
C LEU A 157 -26.18 -16.25 -13.48
N GLN A 158 -27.47 -16.55 -13.38
CA GLN A 158 -27.98 -17.90 -13.12
C GLN A 158 -27.89 -18.81 -14.33
N ALA A 159 -27.76 -18.25 -15.54
CA ALA A 159 -27.56 -19.02 -16.76
C ALA A 159 -26.29 -19.87 -16.65
N THR A 160 -26.27 -21.00 -17.37
CA THR A 160 -25.15 -21.94 -17.34
C THR A 160 -24.32 -21.88 -18.62
N PHE A 161 -23.04 -22.21 -18.50
CA PHE A 161 -22.14 -22.42 -19.62
C PHE A 161 -21.53 -23.83 -19.56
N ALA A 162 -21.24 -24.39 -20.73
CA ALA A 162 -20.55 -25.67 -20.84
C ALA A 162 -19.04 -25.49 -20.65
N SER A 163 -18.44 -26.38 -19.87
CA SER A 163 -17.00 -26.45 -19.72
C SER A 163 -16.52 -27.89 -19.66
N TRP A 164 -15.31 -28.12 -20.13
CA TRP A 164 -14.62 -29.39 -20.08
C TRP A 164 -13.19 -29.14 -19.63
N SER A 165 -12.72 -29.91 -18.66
CA SER A 165 -11.35 -29.84 -18.17
C SER A 165 -10.83 -31.26 -18.00
N ALA A 166 -9.63 -31.52 -18.49
CA ALA A 166 -8.98 -32.80 -18.34
C ALA A 166 -7.46 -32.62 -18.20
N SER A 167 -6.82 -33.58 -17.57
CA SER A 167 -5.37 -33.62 -17.42
C SER A 167 -4.81 -34.99 -17.71
N ALA A 168 -3.63 -35.05 -18.32
CA ALA A 168 -2.87 -36.27 -18.55
C ALA A 168 -1.54 -36.19 -17.80
N ASP A 169 -1.29 -37.18 -16.94
CA ASP A 169 -0.08 -37.30 -16.14
C ASP A 169 0.95 -38.20 -16.82
N HIS A 170 2.18 -37.72 -16.93
CA HIS A 170 3.32 -38.48 -17.43
C HIS A 170 4.44 -38.52 -16.39
N ARG A 171 5.06 -39.68 -16.21
CA ARG A 171 6.25 -39.86 -15.38
C ARG A 171 7.46 -40.10 -16.28
N HIS A 172 8.56 -39.46 -15.93
CA HIS A 172 9.79 -39.41 -16.73
C HIS A 172 10.99 -39.94 -15.94
N GLY A 173 11.89 -40.62 -16.66
CA GLY A 173 13.10 -41.23 -16.11
C GLY A 173 12.87 -42.65 -15.55
N ILE A 174 13.97 -43.38 -15.34
CA ILE A 174 13.97 -44.82 -14.98
C ILE A 174 13.21 -45.12 -13.68
N VAL A 175 13.21 -44.17 -12.74
CA VAL A 175 12.52 -44.28 -11.44
C VAL A 175 11.25 -43.41 -11.37
N GLY A 176 10.88 -42.75 -12.49
CA GLY A 176 9.67 -41.90 -12.55
C GLY A 176 9.68 -40.69 -11.60
N ARG A 177 10.86 -40.18 -11.24
CA ARG A 177 11.01 -39.10 -10.24
C ARG A 177 10.64 -37.70 -10.76
N ALA A 178 10.59 -37.53 -12.08
CA ALA A 178 10.07 -36.33 -12.73
C ALA A 178 8.67 -36.59 -13.27
N LYS A 179 7.77 -35.63 -13.10
CA LYS A 179 6.37 -35.68 -13.53
C LYS A 179 6.10 -34.50 -14.48
N SER A 180 5.33 -34.73 -15.52
CA SER A 180 4.70 -33.65 -16.28
C SER A 180 3.20 -33.90 -16.38
N THR A 181 2.40 -32.91 -16.00
CA THR A 181 0.95 -32.93 -16.12
C THR A 181 0.55 -31.98 -17.24
N ILE A 182 -0.02 -32.51 -18.32
CA ILE A 182 -0.63 -31.71 -19.38
C ILE A 182 -2.06 -31.42 -18.96
N GLU A 183 -2.45 -30.16 -18.95
CA GLU A 183 -3.79 -29.72 -18.62
C GLU A 183 -4.40 -29.00 -19.83
N ALA A 184 -5.62 -29.43 -20.18
CA ALA A 184 -6.40 -28.81 -21.22
C ALA A 184 -7.78 -28.45 -20.67
N ARG A 185 -8.22 -27.23 -20.98
CA ARG A 185 -9.56 -26.75 -20.65
C ARG A 185 -10.20 -26.19 -21.90
N VAL A 186 -11.46 -26.55 -22.12
CA VAL A 186 -12.32 -26.00 -23.17
C VAL A 186 -13.52 -25.40 -22.47
N MET A 187 -13.84 -24.13 -22.73
CA MET A 187 -14.90 -23.44 -22.03
C MET A 187 -15.69 -22.55 -22.99
N GLN A 188 -17.02 -22.64 -22.90
CA GLN A 188 -17.93 -21.75 -23.60
C GLN A 188 -17.86 -20.35 -22.98
N VAL A 189 -17.61 -19.33 -23.81
CA VAL A 189 -17.44 -17.93 -23.38
C VAL A 189 -18.38 -16.98 -24.13
N ASP A 190 -19.49 -17.50 -24.65
CA ASP A 190 -20.48 -16.76 -25.43
C ASP A 190 -20.95 -15.48 -24.73
N GLN A 191 -21.26 -15.59 -23.43
CA GLN A 191 -21.76 -14.49 -22.62
C GLN A 191 -20.68 -13.47 -22.27
N ALA A 192 -19.40 -13.88 -22.24
CA ALA A 192 -18.28 -12.99 -22.00
C ALA A 192 -17.92 -12.18 -23.25
N ILE A 193 -18.00 -12.79 -24.43
CA ILE A 193 -17.61 -12.16 -25.70
C ILE A 193 -18.80 -11.50 -26.43
N GLY A 194 -20.04 -11.91 -26.14
CA GLY A 194 -21.26 -11.40 -26.77
C GLY A 194 -21.61 -12.05 -28.11
N ARG A 195 -20.94 -13.14 -28.48
CA ARG A 195 -21.16 -13.94 -29.69
C ARG A 195 -20.69 -15.39 -29.43
N PRO A 196 -21.14 -16.38 -30.22
CA PRO A 196 -20.66 -17.76 -30.07
C PRO A 196 -19.14 -17.84 -30.10
N ALA A 197 -18.55 -18.26 -28.98
CA ALA A 197 -17.11 -18.32 -28.80
C ALA A 197 -16.71 -19.35 -27.73
N THR A 198 -15.61 -20.03 -27.98
CA THR A 198 -15.04 -21.04 -27.09
C THR A 198 -13.58 -20.74 -26.85
N VAL A 199 -13.15 -20.77 -25.59
CA VAL A 199 -11.72 -20.68 -25.23
C VAL A 199 -11.16 -22.07 -25.01
N VAL A 200 -9.94 -22.28 -25.53
CA VAL A 200 -9.13 -23.46 -25.26
C VAL A 200 -7.87 -23.02 -24.52
N THR A 201 -7.73 -23.42 -23.26
CA THR A 201 -6.55 -23.15 -22.43
C THR A 201 -5.68 -24.39 -22.38
N LEU A 202 -4.38 -24.22 -22.65
CA LEU A 202 -3.39 -25.30 -22.57
C LEU A 202 -2.22 -24.89 -21.67
N ARG A 203 -1.81 -25.80 -20.78
CA ARG A 203 -0.58 -25.67 -20.00
C ARG A 203 0.00 -27.04 -19.67
N ARG A 204 1.32 -27.11 -19.51
CA ARG A 204 2.00 -28.27 -18.93
C ARG A 204 2.68 -27.85 -17.64
N VAL A 205 2.41 -28.56 -16.55
CA VAL A 205 3.08 -28.39 -15.26
C VAL A 205 4.14 -29.47 -15.13
N ASP A 206 5.40 -29.05 -15.09
CA ASP A 206 6.56 -29.93 -14.90
C ASP A 206 6.97 -29.89 -13.42
N ASP A 207 7.33 -31.04 -12.85
CA ASP A 207 7.78 -31.17 -11.47
C ASP A 207 8.91 -32.22 -11.39
N TRP A 208 10.08 -31.85 -10.86
CA TRP A 208 11.26 -32.72 -10.82
C TRP A 208 12.11 -32.50 -9.56
N PRO A 209 12.97 -33.45 -9.17
CA PRO A 209 13.83 -33.30 -8.01
C PRO A 209 14.82 -32.15 -8.19
N ASN A 210 15.00 -31.34 -7.15
CA ASN A 210 16.03 -30.31 -7.15
C ASN A 210 17.41 -30.95 -6.89
N PRO A 211 18.40 -30.84 -7.80
CA PRO A 211 19.74 -31.35 -7.55
C PRO A 211 20.40 -30.73 -6.30
N ASP A 212 20.05 -29.49 -5.96
CA ASP A 212 20.59 -28.77 -4.80
C ASP A 212 19.72 -28.91 -3.53
N GLY A 213 18.57 -29.59 -3.60
CA GLY A 213 17.61 -29.70 -2.50
C GLY A 213 17.81 -30.89 -1.55
N GLY A 214 18.89 -31.67 -1.73
CA GLY A 214 19.23 -32.81 -0.87
C GLY A 214 19.91 -32.43 0.45
N LEU A 215 20.16 -33.42 1.32
CA LEU A 215 20.85 -33.26 2.63
C LEU A 215 22.14 -32.41 2.56
N VAL A 216 22.92 -32.56 1.48
CA VAL A 216 24.19 -31.83 1.28
C VAL A 216 23.96 -30.35 0.96
N GLY A 217 22.91 -30.01 0.20
CA GLY A 217 22.57 -28.61 -0.11
C GLY A 217 21.91 -27.89 1.06
N GLN A 218 21.12 -28.60 1.86
CA GLN A 218 20.60 -28.08 3.14
C GLN A 218 21.72 -27.84 4.17
N LEU A 219 22.74 -28.71 4.21
CA LEU A 219 23.92 -28.51 5.05
C LEU A 219 24.82 -27.34 4.59
N ARG A 220 24.93 -27.07 3.28
CA ARG A 220 25.59 -25.85 2.77
C ARG A 220 24.85 -24.58 3.16
N ALA A 221 23.53 -24.58 3.06
CA ALA A 221 22.71 -23.42 3.47
C ALA A 221 22.87 -23.10 4.97
N LEU A 222 23.08 -24.12 5.81
CA LEU A 222 23.41 -23.97 7.24
C LEU A 222 24.85 -23.45 7.46
N ALA A 223 25.80 -23.82 6.60
CA ALA A 223 27.19 -23.37 6.66
C ALA A 223 27.38 -21.91 6.20
N ASP A 224 26.52 -21.42 5.30
CA ASP A 224 26.52 -20.02 4.83
C ASP A 224 25.82 -19.04 5.81
N PHE A 225 25.56 -19.47 7.06
CA PHE A 225 24.96 -18.67 8.15
C PHE A 225 23.68 -17.90 7.77
N ASN A 226 22.89 -18.41 6.84
CA ASN A 226 21.65 -17.76 6.41
C ASN A 226 20.44 -18.34 7.19
N ILE A 227 20.42 -18.08 8.50
CA ILE A 227 19.58 -18.71 9.53
C ILE A 227 18.07 -18.43 9.34
N LEU A 228 17.70 -17.49 8.46
CA LEU A 228 16.31 -17.11 8.16
C LEU A 228 15.80 -17.62 6.80
N SER A 229 16.64 -18.26 5.99
CA SER A 229 16.20 -18.83 4.71
C SER A 229 15.76 -20.28 4.90
N SER A 230 14.55 -20.63 4.44
CA SER A 230 14.22 -22.04 4.19
C SER A 230 15.19 -22.53 3.11
N GLY A 231 16.02 -23.53 3.41
CA GLY A 231 16.98 -24.08 2.45
C GLY A 231 16.34 -24.47 1.11
N PRO A 232 17.14 -24.77 0.06
CA PRO A 232 16.64 -25.02 -1.28
C PRO A 232 15.55 -26.10 -1.29
N SER A 233 14.46 -25.85 -2.02
CA SER A 233 13.31 -26.76 -2.08
C SER A 233 13.74 -28.13 -2.61
N ALA A 234 13.21 -29.22 -2.05
CA ALA A 234 13.56 -30.59 -2.49
C ALA A 234 13.11 -30.90 -3.94
N ARG A 235 12.16 -30.12 -4.46
CA ARG A 235 11.62 -30.24 -5.82
C ARG A 235 11.54 -28.87 -6.49
N LEU A 236 11.66 -28.87 -7.81
CA LEU A 236 11.47 -27.73 -8.67
C LEU A 236 10.21 -27.97 -9.50
N SER A 237 9.39 -26.92 -9.67
CA SER A 237 8.19 -26.97 -10.51
C SER A 237 8.10 -25.74 -11.41
N ARG A 238 7.58 -25.91 -12.62
CA ARG A 238 7.31 -24.82 -13.56
C ARG A 238 6.07 -25.12 -14.40
N SER A 239 5.42 -24.07 -14.93
CA SER A 239 4.42 -24.21 -15.98
C SER A 239 4.97 -23.67 -17.31
N ARG A 240 4.69 -24.39 -18.41
CA ARG A 240 5.15 -24.07 -19.77
C ARG A 240 4.14 -24.50 -20.81
N VAL A 241 4.29 -23.98 -22.03
CA VAL A 241 3.52 -24.39 -23.21
C VAL A 241 4.45 -25.01 -24.26
N PRO A 242 4.60 -26.34 -24.28
CA PRO A 242 5.37 -27.04 -25.32
C PRO A 242 4.73 -26.98 -26.71
N GLU A 243 5.56 -26.87 -27.74
CA GLU A 243 5.13 -26.97 -29.15
C GLU A 243 4.36 -28.26 -29.43
N SER A 244 4.83 -29.40 -28.89
CA SER A 244 4.23 -30.72 -29.13
C SER A 244 2.78 -30.84 -28.67
N MET A 245 2.35 -29.97 -27.74
CA MET A 245 0.98 -29.87 -27.26
C MET A 245 0.22 -28.76 -27.99
N PHE A 246 0.88 -27.62 -28.19
CA PHE A 246 0.24 -26.43 -28.76
C PHE A 246 -0.05 -26.57 -30.26
N ALA A 247 0.96 -26.95 -31.06
CA ALA A 247 0.85 -26.94 -32.53
C ALA A 247 -0.26 -27.86 -33.06
N PRO A 248 -0.44 -29.11 -32.59
CA PRO A 248 -1.52 -29.97 -33.08
C PRO A 248 -2.91 -29.38 -32.82
N VAL A 249 -3.13 -28.79 -31.63
CA VAL A 249 -4.41 -28.19 -31.27
C VAL A 249 -4.64 -26.89 -32.04
N PHE A 250 -3.64 -26.00 -32.10
CA PHE A 250 -3.70 -24.76 -32.86
C PHE A 250 -4.01 -25.03 -34.34
N ASP A 251 -3.38 -26.05 -34.91
CA ASP A 251 -3.54 -26.45 -36.30
C ASP A 251 -4.91 -27.06 -36.60
N ALA A 252 -5.41 -27.90 -35.70
CA ALA A 252 -6.76 -28.44 -35.82
C ALA A 252 -7.82 -27.33 -35.70
N LEU A 253 -7.64 -26.36 -34.81
CA LEU A 253 -8.61 -25.27 -34.62
C LEU A 253 -8.65 -24.28 -35.79
N ARG A 254 -7.50 -23.93 -36.39
CA ARG A 254 -7.46 -23.01 -37.55
C ARG A 254 -8.05 -23.58 -38.83
N THR A 255 -8.14 -24.91 -38.94
CA THR A 255 -8.68 -25.57 -40.14
C THR A 255 -10.20 -25.69 -40.11
N LEU A 256 -10.85 -25.35 -38.99
CA LEU A 256 -12.30 -25.38 -38.88
C LEU A 256 -12.94 -24.30 -39.76
N PRO A 257 -14.01 -24.63 -40.52
CA PRO A 257 -14.72 -23.66 -41.34
C PRO A 257 -15.28 -22.50 -40.50
N GLY A 258 -14.94 -21.27 -40.86
CA GLY A 258 -15.41 -20.07 -40.16
C GLY A 258 -14.70 -19.78 -38.83
N ALA A 259 -13.65 -20.52 -38.48
CA ALA A 259 -12.86 -20.26 -37.27
C ALA A 259 -12.05 -18.95 -37.39
N SER A 260 -12.48 -17.92 -36.67
CA SER A 260 -11.62 -16.79 -36.32
C SER A 260 -10.95 -17.08 -34.98
N MET A 261 -9.62 -17.18 -34.96
CA MET A 261 -8.84 -17.50 -33.77
C MET A 261 -7.98 -16.33 -33.30
N GLN A 262 -7.89 -16.15 -31.98
CA GLN A 262 -7.00 -15.19 -31.33
C GLN A 262 -6.20 -15.88 -30.22
N LEU A 263 -4.93 -15.51 -30.08
CA LEU A 263 -4.03 -16.02 -29.03
C LEU A 263 -3.86 -14.97 -27.93
N GLY A 264 -3.93 -15.42 -26.68
CA GLY A 264 -3.62 -14.63 -25.49
C GLY A 264 -2.84 -15.44 -24.48
N THR A 265 -2.20 -14.75 -23.55
CA THR A 265 -1.43 -15.36 -22.44
C THR A 265 -2.32 -15.62 -21.22
N SER A 266 -3.45 -14.93 -21.12
CA SER A 266 -4.49 -15.13 -20.12
C SER A 266 -5.77 -14.41 -20.53
N ALA A 267 -6.90 -14.74 -19.90
CA ALA A 267 -8.19 -14.04 -20.07
C ALA A 267 -8.08 -12.50 -20.01
N ARG A 268 -7.11 -11.95 -19.26
CA ARG A 268 -6.88 -10.51 -19.15
C ARG A 268 -6.60 -9.82 -20.49
N ASP A 269 -6.04 -10.53 -21.46
CA ASP A 269 -5.76 -10.00 -22.81
C ASP A 269 -7.07 -9.62 -23.56
N TRP A 270 -8.23 -10.11 -23.11
CA TRP A 270 -9.54 -9.80 -23.70
C TRP A 270 -10.37 -8.81 -22.89
N ILE A 271 -9.87 -8.32 -21.75
CA ILE A 271 -10.47 -7.20 -21.02
C ILE A 271 -10.30 -5.94 -21.88
N PRO A 272 -11.39 -5.23 -22.26
CA PRO A 272 -11.28 -3.99 -22.99
C PRO A 272 -10.38 -2.99 -22.25
N ALA A 273 -9.60 -2.21 -23.00
CA ALA A 273 -8.78 -1.16 -22.40
C ALA A 273 -9.67 -0.23 -21.56
N PRO A 274 -9.26 0.11 -20.33
CA PRO A 274 -9.96 1.08 -19.50
C PRO A 274 -10.24 2.36 -20.30
N LYS A 275 -11.48 2.85 -20.27
CA LYS A 275 -11.74 4.24 -20.68
C LYS A 275 -11.14 5.15 -19.61
N PRO A 276 -10.23 6.07 -19.93
CA PRO A 276 -9.68 7.01 -18.95
C PRO A 276 -10.81 7.84 -18.32
N VAL A 277 -10.79 7.97 -17.00
CA VAL A 277 -11.80 8.74 -16.27
C VAL A 277 -11.32 10.19 -16.14
N ALA A 278 -12.15 11.14 -16.53
CA ALA A 278 -11.82 12.57 -16.50
C ALA A 278 -11.60 13.16 -15.10
N SER A 279 -11.97 12.44 -14.03
CA SER A 279 -11.90 12.91 -12.64
C SER A 279 -10.58 12.58 -11.93
N ILE A 280 -9.71 11.75 -12.53
CA ILE A 280 -8.45 11.35 -11.88
C ILE A 280 -7.41 12.45 -12.06
N ILE A 281 -6.99 13.05 -10.96
CA ILE A 281 -6.07 14.19 -10.96
C ILE A 281 -4.69 13.69 -10.54
N GLU A 282 -3.76 13.64 -11.50
CA GLU A 282 -2.34 13.47 -11.18
C GLU A 282 -1.81 14.78 -10.56
N PRO A 283 -1.12 14.72 -9.42
CA PRO A 283 -0.63 15.92 -8.77
C PRO A 283 0.52 16.55 -9.55
N GLN A 284 0.44 17.88 -9.74
CA GLN A 284 1.58 18.66 -10.22
C GLN A 284 2.61 18.80 -9.09
N ARG A 285 3.58 17.89 -9.09
CA ARG A 285 4.64 17.82 -8.08
C ARG A 285 5.60 19.01 -8.20
N ARG A 286 5.92 19.64 -7.07
CA ARG A 286 6.89 20.72 -6.96
C ARG A 286 8.08 20.28 -6.12
N ALA A 287 9.23 20.14 -6.77
CA ALA A 287 10.53 19.92 -6.13
C ALA A 287 11.09 21.24 -5.57
N PRO A 288 12.04 21.21 -4.62
CA PRO A 288 12.73 22.42 -4.21
C PRO A 288 13.56 22.99 -5.38
N ASP A 289 13.65 24.31 -5.47
CA ASP A 289 14.33 25.01 -6.58
C ASP A 289 15.87 24.96 -6.51
N GLY A 290 16.42 24.58 -5.37
CA GLY A 290 17.86 24.39 -5.13
C GLY A 290 18.69 25.67 -5.15
N LYS A 291 18.06 26.86 -5.11
CA LYS A 291 18.78 28.14 -5.25
C LYS A 291 19.47 28.61 -3.97
N GLN A 292 18.90 28.25 -2.82
CA GLN A 292 19.38 28.65 -1.51
C GLN A 292 19.38 27.45 -0.56
N SER A 293 20.22 27.52 0.48
CA SER A 293 20.31 26.47 1.49
C SER A 293 20.57 27.03 2.88
N LEU A 294 20.11 26.30 3.89
CA LEU A 294 20.45 26.50 5.29
C LEU A 294 21.32 25.34 5.76
N ASP A 295 22.46 25.68 6.35
CA ASP A 295 23.33 24.70 6.98
C ASP A 295 22.92 24.47 8.43
N ALA A 296 22.84 23.20 8.81
CA ALA A 296 22.59 22.80 10.18
C ALA A 296 23.77 23.14 11.09
N THR A 297 23.47 23.54 12.31
CA THR A 297 24.41 23.55 13.44
C THR A 297 24.11 22.37 14.35
N GLN A 298 25.07 21.48 14.57
CA GLN A 298 24.92 20.43 15.57
C GLN A 298 25.03 21.03 16.98
N VAL A 299 24.06 20.70 17.83
CA VAL A 299 23.94 21.28 19.18
C VAL A 299 24.00 20.25 20.29
N LEU A 300 23.64 19.00 19.98
CA LEU A 300 23.82 17.87 20.88
C LEU A 300 24.33 16.68 20.06
N ALA A 301 25.46 16.09 20.47
CA ALA A 301 25.99 14.87 19.86
C ALA A 301 25.63 13.66 20.72
N VAL A 302 25.15 12.60 20.07
CA VAL A 302 24.80 11.33 20.71
C VAL A 302 25.75 10.26 20.21
N ASN A 303 26.75 9.92 21.04
CA ASN A 303 27.71 8.87 20.71
C ASN A 303 27.05 7.49 20.85
N ARG A 304 26.82 6.80 19.73
CA ARG A 304 26.47 5.37 19.75
C ARG A 304 27.66 4.56 20.25
N VAL A 305 27.71 4.25 21.54
CA VAL A 305 28.58 3.16 22.02
C VAL A 305 27.95 1.84 21.56
N LEU A 306 28.72 0.99 20.89
CA LEU A 306 28.32 -0.35 20.40
C LEU A 306 28.12 -1.36 21.56
N SER A 307 27.50 -0.94 22.65
CA SER A 307 26.97 -1.80 23.71
C SER A 307 25.48 -1.50 23.89
N GLU A 308 24.72 -2.48 24.37
CA GLU A 308 23.24 -2.51 24.43
C GLU A 308 22.57 -1.43 25.31
N GLN A 309 23.28 -0.35 25.65
CA GLN A 309 22.78 0.78 26.45
C GLN A 309 22.98 2.11 25.71
N THR A 310 22.45 2.18 24.49
CA THR A 310 22.58 3.38 23.64
C THR A 310 21.53 4.43 23.98
N PHE A 311 21.96 5.68 24.07
CA PHE A 311 21.13 6.87 24.25
C PHE A 311 20.35 7.17 22.95
N ASP A 312 19.44 6.29 22.51
CA ASP A 312 18.61 6.57 21.32
C ASP A 312 17.55 7.60 21.72
N LEU A 313 17.53 8.78 21.08
CA LEU A 313 16.46 9.76 21.30
C LEU A 313 15.27 9.32 20.48
N ALA A 314 14.12 9.04 21.08
CA ALA A 314 12.93 8.57 20.36
C ALA A 314 12.02 9.72 19.91
N ASP A 315 11.95 10.81 20.69
CA ASP A 315 11.11 11.99 20.43
C ASP A 315 11.80 13.25 20.96
N MET A 316 11.45 14.42 20.41
CA MET A 316 11.92 15.72 20.87
C MET A 316 10.80 16.78 20.83
N LEU A 317 10.87 17.75 21.75
CA LEU A 317 9.98 18.90 21.78
C LEU A 317 10.73 20.16 22.27
N PRO A 318 11.00 21.13 21.38
CA PRO A 318 11.54 22.44 21.75
C PRO A 318 10.53 23.25 22.58
N MET A 319 11.01 23.93 23.62
CA MET A 319 10.23 24.69 24.59
C MET A 319 10.49 26.20 24.48
N ALA A 320 9.66 27.02 25.12
CA ALA A 320 9.71 28.48 25.03
C ALA A 320 10.95 29.12 25.67
N ASP A 321 11.56 28.45 26.64
CA ASP A 321 12.79 28.88 27.32
C ASP A 321 14.07 28.52 26.54
N GLY A 322 13.93 27.90 25.35
CA GLY A 322 15.04 27.43 24.55
C GLY A 322 15.57 26.05 24.96
N SER A 323 14.98 25.42 25.98
CA SER A 323 15.25 24.01 26.29
C SER A 323 14.53 23.08 25.32
N VAL A 324 14.97 21.82 25.28
CA VAL A 324 14.40 20.76 24.47
C VAL A 324 14.11 19.58 25.38
N LEU A 325 12.84 19.15 25.39
CA LEU A 325 12.46 17.90 26.02
C LEU A 325 12.80 16.73 25.10
N LEU A 326 13.31 15.67 25.70
CA LEU A 326 13.83 14.50 25.03
C LEU A 326 13.26 13.23 25.65
N VAL A 327 12.84 12.30 24.81
CA VAL A 327 12.38 10.98 25.25
C VAL A 327 13.44 9.95 24.88
N GLN A 328 13.91 9.20 25.88
CA GLN A 328 14.72 8.01 25.68
C GLN A 328 13.80 6.78 25.79
N PRO A 329 13.85 5.81 24.85
CA PRO A 329 12.94 4.67 24.85
C PRO A 329 13.34 3.60 25.87
N TYR A 330 14.63 3.48 26.18
CA TYR A 330 15.12 2.46 27.11
C TYR A 330 16.30 2.94 27.99
N PRO A 331 16.16 2.92 29.33
CA PRO A 331 14.86 2.84 30.03
C PRO A 331 13.99 4.05 29.66
N PHE A 332 12.67 3.88 29.62
CA PHE A 332 11.77 4.95 29.19
C PHE A 332 11.88 6.18 30.10
N THR A 333 12.47 7.26 29.59
CA THR A 333 12.91 8.41 30.41
C THR A 333 12.58 9.72 29.70
N LEU A 334 12.02 10.67 30.45
CA LEU A 334 11.86 12.05 30.03
C LEU A 334 13.05 12.87 30.54
N MET A 335 13.72 13.54 29.63
CA MET A 335 14.89 14.36 29.88
C MET A 335 14.68 15.78 29.35
N GLN A 336 15.45 16.72 29.87
CA GLN A 336 15.52 18.10 29.40
C GLN A 336 16.97 18.43 29.08
N TRP A 337 17.18 19.10 27.96
CA TRP A 337 18.47 19.61 27.57
C TRP A 337 18.35 21.08 27.21
N SER A 338 19.25 21.92 27.71
CA SER A 338 19.42 23.30 27.27
C SER A 338 20.83 23.51 26.71
N PRO A 339 21.05 24.52 25.86
CA PRO A 339 22.39 24.87 25.39
C PRO A 339 23.41 25.15 26.50
N ALA A 340 22.94 25.53 27.70
CA ALA A 340 23.80 25.77 28.87
C ALA A 340 24.28 24.47 29.55
N ASP A 341 23.60 23.34 29.34
CA ASP A 341 23.91 22.06 29.99
C ASP A 341 25.10 21.32 29.33
N GLY A 342 25.59 21.81 28.20
CA GLY A 342 26.65 21.15 27.43
C GLY A 342 26.16 19.88 26.74
N VAL A 343 26.78 18.73 27.01
CA VAL A 343 26.56 17.47 26.25
C VAL A 343 25.60 16.51 26.95
N THR A 344 25.24 16.73 28.21
CA THR A 344 24.48 15.76 29.01
C THR A 344 23.09 16.30 29.36
N PRO A 345 22.02 15.71 28.83
CA PRO A 345 20.65 16.04 29.23
C PRO A 345 20.39 15.70 30.70
N ARG A 346 19.58 16.54 31.37
CA ARG A 346 19.11 16.31 32.73
C ARG A 346 17.88 15.39 32.72
N THR A 347 17.89 14.33 33.52
CA THR A 347 16.71 13.49 33.73
C THR A 347 15.66 14.24 34.54
N LEU A 348 14.45 14.38 33.97
CA LEU A 348 13.29 14.92 34.67
C LEU A 348 12.47 13.82 35.32
N TRP A 349 12.30 12.70 34.62
CA TRP A 349 11.51 11.58 35.10
C TRP A 349 11.91 10.27 34.44
N LYS A 350 11.84 9.17 35.19
CA LYS A 350 12.10 7.81 34.72
C LYS A 350 10.88 6.93 34.96
N SER A 351 10.50 6.16 33.95
CA SER A 351 9.37 5.24 34.02
C SER A 351 9.61 4.09 35.00
N PRO A 352 8.57 3.69 35.76
CA PRO A 352 8.60 2.43 36.51
C PRO A 352 8.64 1.19 35.61
N SER A 353 8.16 1.30 34.37
CA SER A 353 8.24 0.24 33.34
C SER A 353 9.36 0.56 32.37
N ASP A 354 10.26 -0.40 32.14
CA ASP A 354 11.35 -0.26 31.18
C ASP A 354 10.88 -0.28 29.72
N HIS A 355 9.66 -0.79 29.46
CA HIS A 355 9.12 -0.97 28.12
C HIS A 355 7.81 -0.20 27.98
N VAL A 356 7.90 1.00 27.38
CA VAL A 356 6.73 1.76 26.92
C VAL A 356 6.77 1.77 25.41
N LEU A 357 5.82 1.08 24.79
CA LEU A 357 5.79 0.93 23.33
C LEU A 357 5.10 2.09 22.62
N ARG A 358 4.32 2.88 23.36
CA ARG A 358 3.46 3.92 22.79
C ARG A 358 3.43 5.12 23.69
N TRP A 359 3.67 6.28 23.09
CA TRP A 359 3.62 7.54 23.78
C TRP A 359 3.25 8.66 22.81
N LEU A 360 2.90 9.79 23.38
CA LEU A 360 2.83 11.08 22.69
C LEU A 360 3.54 12.10 23.54
N LEU A 361 4.51 12.80 22.94
CA LEU A 361 5.06 14.03 23.47
C LEU A 361 4.46 15.21 22.70
N ALA A 362 3.72 16.06 23.40
CA ALA A 362 3.07 17.24 22.83
C ALA A 362 3.20 18.45 23.76
N GLY A 363 3.38 19.64 23.19
CA GLY A 363 3.46 20.90 23.92
C GLY A 363 2.22 21.74 23.71
N ASP A 364 1.97 22.67 24.63
CA ASP A 364 1.04 23.76 24.35
C ASP A 364 1.58 24.67 23.24
N ARG A 365 0.71 25.49 22.66
CA ARG A 365 1.06 26.40 21.56
C ARG A 365 2.13 27.43 21.90
N GLN A 366 2.30 27.74 23.17
CA GLN A 366 3.28 28.73 23.64
C GLN A 366 4.61 28.07 24.03
N GLY A 367 4.68 26.73 24.07
CA GLY A 367 5.80 25.95 24.60
C GLY A 367 6.05 26.16 26.10
N ARG A 368 5.01 26.45 26.90
CA ARG A 368 5.14 26.68 28.36
C ARG A 368 4.87 25.44 29.19
N SER A 369 4.04 24.56 28.69
CA SER A 369 3.69 23.26 29.25
C SER A 369 3.85 22.17 28.20
N ALA A 370 4.20 20.97 28.65
CA ALA A 370 4.29 19.78 27.81
C ALA A 370 3.66 18.57 28.50
N TYR A 371 3.16 17.67 27.67
CA TYR A 371 2.52 16.44 28.07
C TYR A 371 3.25 15.24 27.46
N LEU A 372 3.54 14.25 28.30
CA LEU A 372 4.01 12.94 27.86
C LEU A 372 2.97 11.89 28.27
N ALA A 373 2.17 11.44 27.31
CA ALA A 373 1.23 10.35 27.53
C ALA A 373 1.90 8.99 27.28
N SER A 374 1.59 8.00 28.11
CA SER A 374 1.93 6.59 27.90
C SER A 374 0.69 5.70 28.12
N GLU A 375 0.83 4.37 28.05
CA GLU A 375 -0.28 3.42 28.23
C GLU A 375 -0.89 3.45 29.65
N THR A 376 -0.16 3.95 30.65
CA THR A 376 -0.56 3.87 32.06
C THR A 376 -0.74 5.22 32.76
N GLN A 377 -0.09 6.27 32.24
CA GLN A 377 -0.02 7.57 32.90
C GLN A 377 0.18 8.70 31.88
N VAL A 378 -0.14 9.92 32.30
CA VAL A 378 0.21 11.16 31.60
C VAL A 378 1.06 12.01 32.53
N LEU A 379 2.17 12.51 32.00
CA LEU A 379 3.02 13.46 32.69
C LEU A 379 2.72 14.85 32.18
N ARG A 380 2.67 15.82 33.09
CA ARG A 380 2.66 17.25 32.76
C ARG A 380 3.95 17.88 33.27
N HIS A 381 4.67 18.53 32.36
CA HIS A 381 5.85 19.33 32.66
C HIS A 381 5.55 20.80 32.41
N ASP A 382 5.85 21.66 33.39
CA ASP A 382 5.70 23.11 33.26
C ASP A 382 7.08 23.77 33.29
N VAL A 383 7.42 24.54 32.26
CA VAL A 383 8.74 25.16 32.07
C VAL A 383 9.09 26.10 33.24
N GLY A 384 8.13 26.93 33.68
CA GLY A 384 8.37 27.95 34.71
C GLY A 384 8.66 27.41 36.11
N THR A 385 8.19 26.19 36.43
CA THR A 385 8.47 25.55 37.73
C THR A 385 9.48 24.41 37.62
N SER A 386 9.78 23.96 36.40
CA SER A 386 10.51 22.73 36.10
C SER A 386 9.96 21.49 36.81
N ASN A 387 8.69 21.55 37.25
CA ASN A 387 8.05 20.45 37.96
C ASN A 387 7.48 19.44 36.96
N VAL A 388 7.46 18.17 37.35
CA VAL A 388 6.82 17.09 36.61
C VAL A 388 5.76 16.47 37.49
N VAL A 389 4.50 16.57 37.07
CA VAL A 389 3.36 15.95 37.75
C VAL A 389 2.93 14.72 36.96
N VAL A 390 2.84 13.58 37.63
CA VAL A 390 2.46 12.31 37.03
C VAL A 390 1.02 12.00 37.40
N HIS A 391 0.19 11.73 36.40
CA HIS A 391 -1.23 11.44 36.54
C HIS A 391 -1.53 10.03 36.06
N PRO A 392 -2.10 9.14 36.89
CA PRO A 392 -2.60 7.85 36.44
C PRO A 392 -3.73 8.01 35.42
N LEU A 393 -3.91 7.02 34.55
CA LEU A 393 -5.02 7.00 33.59
C LEU A 393 -6.22 6.18 34.06
N GLY A 394 -7.41 6.69 33.76
CA GLY A 394 -8.68 5.99 33.86
C GLY A 394 -9.49 6.17 32.58
N PHE A 395 -10.26 5.13 32.25
CA PHE A 395 -11.08 5.07 31.05
C PHE A 395 -12.44 4.50 31.44
N ASP A 396 -13.49 5.01 30.81
CA ASP A 396 -14.85 4.45 30.88
C ASP A 396 -14.95 3.03 30.28
N THR A 397 -13.97 2.65 29.47
CA THR A 397 -13.89 1.39 28.75
C THR A 397 -12.88 0.43 29.42
N PRO A 398 -13.28 -0.81 29.75
CA PRO A 398 -12.38 -1.81 30.32
C PRO A 398 -11.18 -2.12 29.41
N ASP A 399 -10.06 -2.54 30.01
CA ASP A 399 -8.86 -3.04 29.32
C ASP A 399 -8.19 -2.09 28.32
N MET A 400 -8.61 -0.82 28.27
CA MET A 400 -8.04 0.16 27.33
C MET A 400 -6.54 0.38 27.55
N ARG A 401 -6.07 0.30 28.81
CA ARG A 401 -4.64 0.44 29.18
C ARG A 401 -3.76 -0.69 28.69
N SER A 402 -4.29 -1.90 28.52
CA SER A 402 -3.57 -3.07 28.01
C SER A 402 -3.75 -3.28 26.50
N ASN A 403 -4.58 -2.45 25.85
CA ASN A 403 -4.90 -2.62 24.44
C ASN A 403 -3.72 -2.19 23.55
N SER A 404 -3.20 -3.15 22.75
CA SER A 404 -2.09 -2.91 21.84
C SER A 404 -2.40 -1.92 20.68
N TYR A 405 -3.69 -1.70 20.49
CA TYR A 405 -4.39 -0.72 19.67
C TYR A 405 -4.15 0.74 20.00
N LEU A 406 -3.97 1.05 21.29
CA LEU A 406 -4.14 2.43 21.77
C LEU A 406 -3.14 3.39 21.13
N ARG A 407 -3.60 4.54 20.66
CA ARG A 407 -2.77 5.62 20.13
C ARG A 407 -3.21 6.94 20.74
N TYR A 408 -2.40 7.97 20.54
CA TYR A 408 -2.64 9.31 21.08
C TYR A 408 -2.51 10.36 19.97
N THR A 409 -3.43 11.32 19.99
CA THR A 409 -3.30 12.63 19.33
C THR A 409 -3.41 13.71 20.40
N HIS A 410 -3.57 14.99 20.05
CA HIS A 410 -3.80 16.06 21.01
C HIS A 410 -4.92 17.01 20.55
N ASP A 411 -5.43 17.79 21.48
CA ASP A 411 -6.51 18.77 21.27
C ASP A 411 -6.06 20.08 20.58
N GLY A 412 -4.79 20.14 20.16
CA GLY A 412 -4.16 21.33 19.59
C GLY A 412 -3.47 22.25 20.60
N ASP A 413 -3.74 22.09 21.90
CA ASP A 413 -3.03 22.76 23.01
C ASP A 413 -2.17 21.77 23.82
N GLY A 414 -1.88 20.62 23.22
CA GLY A 414 -0.95 19.61 23.73
C GLY A 414 -1.60 18.57 24.65
N VAL A 415 -2.86 18.75 25.06
CA VAL A 415 -3.53 17.80 25.93
C VAL A 415 -3.76 16.48 25.17
N PRO A 416 -3.24 15.34 25.68
CA PRO A 416 -3.38 14.06 25.00
C PRO A 416 -4.83 13.63 24.83
N LEU A 417 -5.16 13.15 23.63
CA LEU A 417 -6.43 12.57 23.27
C LEU A 417 -6.21 11.12 22.83
N PRO A 418 -6.58 10.12 23.66
CA PRO A 418 -6.51 8.72 23.29
C PRO A 418 -7.49 8.42 22.14
N TYR A 419 -7.04 7.63 21.17
CA TYR A 419 -7.90 7.10 20.11
C TYR A 419 -7.57 5.65 19.79
N LEU A 420 -8.55 4.94 19.24
CA LEU A 420 -8.48 3.52 18.95
C LEU A 420 -9.31 3.20 17.70
N HIS A 421 -8.80 2.30 16.86
CA HIS A 421 -9.60 1.60 15.87
C HIS A 421 -10.18 0.35 16.52
N ASP A 422 -11.49 0.32 16.72
CA ASP A 422 -12.19 -0.75 17.43
C ASP A 422 -13.50 -1.16 16.76
N GLN A 423 -14.04 -2.28 17.21
CA GLN A 423 -15.32 -2.81 16.76
C GLN A 423 -16.41 -2.33 17.69
N VAL A 424 -17.25 -1.41 17.21
CA VAL A 424 -18.43 -0.95 17.94
C VAL A 424 -19.64 -1.77 17.47
N GLY A 425 -19.93 -2.82 18.23
CA GLY A 425 -20.89 -3.84 17.80
C GLY A 425 -20.26 -4.78 16.76
N LYS A 426 -20.69 -4.67 15.51
CA LYS A 426 -20.15 -5.43 14.36
C LYS A 426 -19.57 -4.52 13.26
N ARG A 427 -19.35 -3.25 13.60
CA ARG A 427 -18.93 -2.20 12.66
C ARG A 427 -17.57 -1.68 13.11
N ASP A 428 -16.68 -1.42 12.17
CA ASP A 428 -15.38 -0.82 12.46
C ASP A 428 -15.53 0.69 12.71
N ALA A 429 -14.91 1.20 13.76
CA ALA A 429 -14.98 2.61 14.13
C ALA A 429 -13.61 3.17 14.48
N LEU A 430 -13.46 4.48 14.30
CA LEU A 430 -12.42 5.26 14.97
C LEU A 430 -13.04 5.89 16.23
N SER A 431 -12.70 5.35 17.39
CA SER A 431 -13.15 5.87 18.68
C SER A 431 -12.13 6.89 19.23
N LEU A 432 -12.63 8.00 19.78
CA LEU A 432 -11.82 9.06 20.38
C LEU A 432 -12.30 9.33 21.81
N TRP A 433 -11.36 9.51 22.73
CA TRP A 433 -11.62 9.81 24.13
C TRP A 433 -11.15 11.22 24.48
N THR A 434 -11.90 11.88 25.36
CA THR A 434 -11.54 13.18 25.94
C THR A 434 -11.60 13.12 27.45
N LEU A 435 -10.98 14.08 28.10
CA LEU A 435 -11.05 14.21 29.55
C LEU A 435 -12.49 14.45 29.99
N ALA A 436 -12.98 13.64 30.93
CA ALA A 436 -14.31 13.78 31.51
C ALA A 436 -14.41 15.00 32.43
N GLN A 437 -13.28 15.41 33.01
CA GLN A 437 -13.16 16.55 33.92
C GLN A 437 -11.82 17.23 33.72
N GLN A 438 -11.74 18.52 34.03
CA GLN A 438 -10.48 19.25 33.98
C GLN A 438 -9.53 18.70 35.07
N PRO A 439 -8.33 18.23 34.72
CA PRO A 439 -7.44 17.61 35.68
C PRO A 439 -6.86 18.65 36.62
N ALA A 440 -6.84 18.34 37.93
CA ALA A 440 -6.14 19.16 38.90
C ALA A 440 -4.62 18.99 38.75
N ALA A 441 -3.84 20.00 39.13
CA ALA A 441 -2.38 20.03 38.98
C ALA A 441 -1.62 19.31 40.11
N ASP A 442 -2.22 18.27 40.69
CA ASP A 442 -1.83 17.65 41.97
C ASP A 442 -1.58 16.13 41.88
N GLY A 443 -1.45 15.59 40.66
CA GLY A 443 -1.28 14.15 40.43
C GLY A 443 -2.57 13.34 40.46
N THR A 444 -3.73 14.00 40.55
CA THR A 444 -5.04 13.34 40.44
C THR A 444 -5.18 12.53 39.14
N ARG A 445 -5.92 11.43 39.23
CA ARG A 445 -6.16 10.54 38.08
C ARG A 445 -6.91 11.27 36.97
N TRP A 446 -6.45 11.09 35.72
CA TRP A 446 -7.13 11.59 34.54
C TRP A 446 -8.16 10.56 34.08
N GLU A 447 -9.44 10.91 34.18
CA GLU A 447 -10.55 10.07 33.73
C GLU A 447 -10.96 10.46 32.31
N TYR A 448 -10.84 9.52 31.38
CA TYR A 448 -11.22 9.67 29.98
C TYR A 448 -12.58 9.01 29.73
N ALA A 449 -13.45 9.74 29.03
CA ALA A 449 -14.72 9.22 28.53
C ALA A 449 -14.70 9.22 27.01
N ARG A 450 -15.33 8.21 26.39
CA ARG A 450 -15.43 8.11 24.94
C ARG A 450 -16.30 9.26 24.45
N ARG A 451 -15.71 10.14 23.62
CA ARG A 451 -16.40 11.27 23.02
C ARG A 451 -17.30 10.80 21.87
N PHE A 452 -16.74 10.03 20.95
CA PHE A 452 -17.50 9.43 19.84
C PHE A 452 -16.85 8.14 19.33
N ALA A 453 -17.58 7.44 18.46
CA ALA A 453 -17.08 6.35 17.63
C ALA A 453 -17.47 6.62 16.16
N ALA A 454 -16.51 7.04 15.34
CA ALA A 454 -16.76 7.45 13.97
C ALA A 454 -16.83 6.23 13.04
N LEU A 455 -18.03 5.94 12.53
CA LEU A 455 -18.29 4.85 11.58
C LEU A 455 -17.72 5.09 10.19
N ARG A 456 -17.05 6.24 9.96
CA ARG A 456 -16.28 6.48 8.73
C ARG A 456 -15.23 5.38 8.49
N GLN A 457 -14.71 4.74 9.54
CA GLN A 457 -13.77 3.62 9.42
C GLN A 457 -14.41 2.37 8.81
N ASP A 458 -15.71 2.15 9.00
CA ASP A 458 -16.42 0.96 8.50
C ASP A 458 -16.54 0.96 6.97
N VAL A 459 -16.64 2.16 6.37
CA VAL A 459 -16.75 2.34 4.91
C VAL A 459 -15.38 2.43 4.21
N MET A 460 -14.33 2.06 4.93
CA MET A 460 -12.94 1.99 4.51
C MET A 460 -12.50 0.52 4.39
N ASP A 461 -12.98 -0.16 3.35
CA ASP A 461 -12.72 -1.58 3.14
C ASP A 461 -11.31 -1.88 2.60
N HIS A 462 -10.93 -3.16 2.52
CA HIS A 462 -9.62 -3.60 2.02
C HIS A 462 -9.40 -3.39 0.51
N ARG A 463 -10.37 -2.84 -0.24
CA ARG A 463 -10.22 -2.62 -1.69
C ARG A 463 -9.45 -1.34 -2.01
N PHE A 464 -9.23 -0.47 -1.03
CA PHE A 464 -8.42 0.73 -1.21
C PHE A 464 -6.92 0.43 -1.19
N PRO A 465 -6.11 1.03 -2.08
CA PRO A 465 -4.66 0.88 -2.05
C PRO A 465 -4.05 1.44 -0.76
N GLY A 466 -3.04 0.74 -0.22
CA GLY A 466 -2.25 1.24 0.90
C GLY A 466 -2.89 0.95 2.27
N ASN A 467 -2.75 1.89 3.19
CA ASN A 467 -3.37 1.77 4.52
C ASN A 467 -4.85 2.19 4.46
N THR A 468 -5.72 1.51 5.19
CA THR A 468 -7.17 1.78 5.24
C THR A 468 -7.64 2.26 6.62
N GLN A 469 -6.74 2.40 7.59
CA GLN A 469 -7.04 2.96 8.91
C GLN A 469 -7.04 4.48 8.87
N LEU A 470 -8.13 5.09 9.33
CA LEU A 470 -8.26 6.54 9.50
C LEU A 470 -7.14 7.09 10.37
N LYS A 471 -6.51 8.18 9.94
CA LYS A 471 -5.47 8.85 10.72
C LYS A 471 -5.93 10.25 11.11
N PRO A 472 -6.15 10.53 12.40
CA PRO A 472 -6.47 11.89 12.86
C PRO A 472 -5.39 12.89 12.43
N VAL A 473 -5.82 14.06 11.96
CA VAL A 473 -4.95 15.19 11.64
C VAL A 473 -4.53 15.86 12.95
N GLN A 474 -3.23 15.99 13.17
CA GLN A 474 -2.69 16.74 14.30
C GLN A 474 -2.68 18.24 13.99
N TRP A 475 -3.29 19.06 14.86
CA TRP A 475 -3.36 20.50 14.66
C TRP A 475 -2.42 21.25 15.58
N ASP A 476 -1.79 22.32 15.10
CA ASP A 476 -1.00 23.27 15.91
C ASP A 476 -1.86 24.23 16.76
N GLY A 477 -3.16 23.94 16.90
CA GLY A 477 -4.09 24.71 17.70
C GLY A 477 -5.48 24.10 17.77
N PRO A 478 -6.34 24.60 18.66
CA PRO A 478 -7.65 24.00 18.91
C PRO A 478 -8.56 24.10 17.69
N ARG A 479 -9.32 23.03 17.46
CA ARG A 479 -10.34 22.92 16.41
C ARG A 479 -11.61 22.30 17.01
N PRO A 480 -12.81 22.79 16.63
CA PRO A 480 -14.06 22.22 17.13
C PRO A 480 -14.30 20.80 16.59
N ASN A 481 -13.94 20.58 15.33
CA ASN A 481 -14.14 19.32 14.60
C ASN A 481 -12.82 18.57 14.41
N VAL A 482 -12.93 17.25 14.32
CA VAL A 482 -11.78 16.36 14.08
C VAL A 482 -11.63 16.19 12.58
N TRP A 483 -10.41 16.40 12.07
CA TRP A 483 -10.08 16.06 10.69
C TRP A 483 -9.34 14.72 10.68
N ALA A 484 -9.59 13.88 9.68
CA ALA A 484 -8.88 12.62 9.51
C ALA A 484 -8.51 12.40 8.04
N GLU A 485 -7.33 11.85 7.80
CA GLU A 485 -6.97 11.27 6.50
C GLU A 485 -7.71 9.94 6.35
N ASP A 486 -8.39 9.79 5.21
CA ASP A 486 -9.03 8.56 4.78
C ASP A 486 -8.59 8.20 3.35
N ALA A 487 -9.14 7.17 2.73
CA ALA A 487 -8.70 6.70 1.42
C ALA A 487 -9.23 7.56 0.27
N ALA A 488 -10.34 8.29 0.48
CA ALA A 488 -10.84 9.26 -0.49
C ALA A 488 -10.06 10.58 -0.44
N GLY A 489 -9.53 10.95 0.73
CA GLY A 489 -8.76 12.17 0.92
C GLY A 489 -8.70 12.60 2.38
N LEU A 490 -9.37 13.71 2.68
CA LEU A 490 -9.52 14.26 4.02
C LEU A 490 -10.99 14.35 4.38
N THR A 491 -11.33 13.92 5.59
CA THR A 491 -12.69 13.94 6.10
C THR A 491 -12.76 14.75 7.37
N GLU A 492 -13.68 15.70 7.41
CA GLU A 492 -14.09 16.43 8.61
C GLU A 492 -15.19 15.65 9.31
N LEU A 493 -14.93 15.31 10.57
CA LEU A 493 -15.84 14.64 11.48
C LEU A 493 -16.32 15.65 12.51
N ASP A 494 -17.62 15.63 12.76
CA ASP A 494 -18.25 16.35 13.85
C ASP A 494 -17.54 16.01 15.16
N GLY A 495 -17.07 17.04 15.86
CA GLY A 495 -16.27 16.86 17.06
C GLY A 495 -17.00 16.10 18.16
N ASP A 496 -18.33 16.16 18.22
CA ASP A 496 -19.12 15.63 19.33
C ASP A 496 -19.64 14.22 19.08
N ASN A 497 -20.00 13.91 17.84
CA ASN A 497 -20.61 12.61 17.51
C ASN A 497 -19.84 11.80 16.43
N GLY A 498 -18.78 12.36 15.83
CA GLY A 498 -17.94 11.67 14.86
C GLY A 498 -18.60 11.41 13.50
N ARG A 499 -19.75 12.05 13.21
CA ARG A 499 -20.41 11.96 11.90
C ARG A 499 -19.65 12.79 10.86
N VAL A 500 -19.68 12.34 9.61
CA VAL A 500 -19.05 13.06 8.51
C VAL A 500 -19.79 14.37 8.23
N LEU A 501 -19.05 15.47 8.25
CA LEU A 501 -19.53 16.81 7.90
C LEU A 501 -19.10 17.22 6.50
N ARG A 502 -17.87 16.86 6.11
CA ARG A 502 -17.27 17.28 4.84
C ARG A 502 -16.21 16.28 4.39
N VAL A 503 -16.13 16.03 3.09
CA VAL A 503 -15.05 15.23 2.48
C VAL A 503 -14.35 16.05 1.40
N LEU A 504 -13.03 16.09 1.47
CA LEU A 504 -12.17 16.74 0.49
C LEU A 504 -11.42 15.66 -0.29
N PRO A 505 -11.78 15.41 -1.56
CA PRO A 505 -11.05 14.47 -2.39
C PRO A 505 -9.63 15.00 -2.65
N LEU A 506 -8.65 14.11 -2.55
CA LEU A 506 -7.25 14.45 -2.81
C LEU A 506 -6.77 13.83 -4.12
N PRO A 507 -5.76 14.43 -4.77
CA PRO A 507 -5.02 13.77 -5.84
C PRO A 507 -4.45 12.43 -5.39
N ARG A 508 -4.00 11.63 -6.35
CA ARG A 508 -3.40 10.32 -6.08
C ARG A 508 -2.28 10.42 -5.05
N ARG A 509 -2.36 9.57 -4.02
CA ARG A 509 -1.41 9.54 -2.90
C ARG A 509 -0.52 8.31 -2.86
N PHE A 510 -0.82 7.25 -3.60
CA PHE A 510 -0.07 6.00 -3.47
C PHE A 510 0.11 5.25 -4.80
N GLY A 511 1.26 4.59 -4.94
CA GLY A 511 1.51 3.58 -5.97
C GLY A 511 1.89 4.13 -7.35
N LYS A 512 1.70 3.29 -8.38
CA LYS A 512 1.90 3.64 -9.80
C LYS A 512 0.67 4.38 -10.33
N VAL A 513 0.84 5.12 -11.43
CA VAL A 513 -0.28 5.78 -12.12
C VAL A 513 -1.36 4.74 -12.41
N ASN A 514 -2.59 5.04 -11.97
CA ASN A 514 -3.75 4.20 -12.22
C ASN A 514 -4.88 5.08 -12.76
N THR A 515 -5.24 4.83 -14.02
CA THR A 515 -6.29 5.58 -14.75
C THR A 515 -7.71 5.24 -14.31
N GLN A 516 -7.88 4.40 -13.29
CA GLN A 516 -9.17 4.02 -12.73
C GLN A 516 -9.31 4.34 -11.23
N ASP A 517 -8.20 4.66 -10.55
CA ASP A 517 -8.18 4.84 -9.10
C ASP A 517 -7.05 5.79 -8.64
N ASP A 518 -7.44 6.91 -8.06
CA ASP A 518 -6.58 7.87 -7.37
C ASP A 518 -6.72 7.81 -5.83
N THR A 519 -7.51 6.87 -5.32
CA THR A 519 -7.70 6.69 -3.89
C THR A 519 -6.52 5.96 -3.23
N GLY A 520 -6.56 5.90 -1.91
CA GLY A 520 -5.59 5.19 -1.10
C GLY A 520 -4.74 6.13 -0.26
N MET A 521 -4.13 5.59 0.79
CA MET A 521 -3.34 6.34 1.76
C MET A 521 -1.88 5.92 1.67
N ALA A 522 -1.00 6.91 1.65
CA ALA A 522 0.43 6.67 1.58
C ALA A 522 0.95 5.98 2.86
N GLN A 523 1.95 5.14 2.65
CA GLN A 523 2.80 4.57 3.70
C GLN A 523 4.17 5.26 3.65
N TRP A 524 4.97 5.14 4.71
CA TRP A 524 6.32 5.73 4.79
C TRP A 524 6.36 7.26 4.63
N THR A 525 5.30 7.92 5.07
CA THR A 525 5.19 9.38 5.22
C THR A 525 4.75 9.70 6.65
N PRO A 526 5.02 10.93 7.15
CA PRO A 526 4.52 11.37 8.44
C PRO A 526 2.99 11.31 8.51
N ALA A 527 2.46 11.22 9.73
CA ALA A 527 1.03 11.35 9.99
C ALA A 527 0.52 12.72 9.49
N PRO A 528 -0.76 12.84 9.08
CA PRO A 528 -1.29 14.10 8.60
C PRO A 528 -1.33 15.13 9.73
N PHE A 529 -1.01 16.38 9.41
CA PHE A 529 -1.04 17.49 10.36
C PHE A 529 -1.48 18.78 9.67
N GLY A 530 -1.91 19.78 10.43
CA GLY A 530 -2.41 21.03 9.89
C GLY A 530 -2.05 22.24 10.73
N SER A 531 -2.10 23.40 10.09
CA SER A 531 -1.96 24.70 10.75
C SER A 531 -3.28 25.43 10.82
N VAL A 532 -3.70 25.81 12.02
CA VAL A 532 -4.89 26.62 12.25
C VAL A 532 -4.69 28.03 11.71
N LYS A 533 -3.52 28.64 11.97
CA LYS A 533 -3.20 29.99 11.46
C LYS A 533 -3.02 30.01 9.94
N GLY A 534 -2.31 29.02 9.39
CA GLY A 534 -2.12 28.88 7.95
C GLY A 534 -3.37 28.40 7.19
N ASN A 535 -4.33 27.85 7.93
CA ASN A 535 -5.57 27.26 7.43
C ASN A 535 -5.35 26.20 6.35
N TRP A 536 -4.42 25.27 6.61
CA TRP A 536 -4.09 24.19 5.70
C TRP A 536 -3.84 22.87 6.43
N ILE A 537 -3.97 21.77 5.69
CA ILE A 537 -3.61 20.41 6.14
C ILE A 537 -2.56 19.85 5.18
N ALA A 538 -1.51 19.25 5.72
CA ALA A 538 -0.50 18.51 4.97
C ALA A 538 -0.78 17.00 5.08
N VAL A 539 -0.85 16.32 3.94
CA VAL A 539 -1.11 14.87 3.85
C VAL A 539 -0.04 14.21 2.98
N GLY A 540 0.53 13.10 3.43
CA GLY A 540 1.59 12.39 2.72
C GLY A 540 1.14 11.73 1.42
N PHE A 541 2.07 11.64 0.47
CA PHE A 541 1.95 10.78 -0.71
C PHE A 541 3.27 10.04 -1.00
N VAL A 542 3.18 8.87 -1.65
CA VAL A 542 4.31 8.12 -2.21
C VAL A 542 3.93 7.62 -3.58
N LEU A 543 4.46 8.27 -4.62
CA LEU A 543 4.16 7.96 -6.02
C LEU A 543 5.34 7.24 -6.66
N MET A 544 5.03 6.30 -7.54
CA MET A 544 6.03 5.49 -8.24
C MET A 544 6.27 6.03 -9.64
N ASP A 545 7.51 6.37 -9.96
CA ASP A 545 8.00 6.63 -11.32
C ASP A 545 8.84 5.42 -11.76
N GLY A 546 8.23 4.50 -12.50
CA GLY A 546 8.81 3.16 -12.71
C GLY A 546 8.90 2.38 -11.39
N GLU A 547 10.11 2.02 -10.98
CA GLU A 547 10.38 1.37 -9.69
C GLU A 547 10.85 2.34 -8.59
N GLN A 548 11.02 3.62 -8.93
CA GLN A 548 11.49 4.63 -7.98
C GLN A 548 10.32 5.25 -7.20
N ARG A 549 10.48 5.34 -5.88
CA ARG A 549 9.53 6.02 -4.99
C ARG A 549 9.82 7.53 -4.99
N ASN A 550 8.75 8.32 -4.97
CA ASN A 550 8.81 9.77 -4.87
C ASN A 550 7.84 10.23 -3.79
N PRO A 551 8.32 10.33 -2.53
CA PRO A 551 7.50 10.76 -1.43
C PRO A 551 7.33 12.29 -1.42
N GLY A 552 6.27 12.74 -0.76
CA GLY A 552 5.97 14.15 -0.60
C GLY A 552 4.73 14.38 0.25
N MET A 553 4.24 15.61 0.26
CA MET A 553 2.98 15.96 0.92
C MET A 553 2.13 16.89 0.05
N HIS A 554 0.82 16.61 -0.02
CA HIS A 554 -0.17 17.57 -0.50
C HIS A 554 -0.47 18.57 0.61
N VAL A 555 -0.45 19.85 0.28
CA VAL A 555 -0.87 20.95 1.15
C VAL A 555 -2.24 21.41 0.67
N VAL A 556 -3.25 21.23 1.51
CA VAL A 556 -4.67 21.42 1.19
C VAL A 556 -5.17 22.63 1.95
N ASP A 557 -5.74 23.60 1.24
CA ASP A 557 -6.45 24.72 1.84
C ASP A 557 -7.78 24.24 2.45
N VAL A 558 -7.99 24.47 3.74
CA VAL A 558 -9.16 23.93 4.45
C VAL A 558 -10.45 24.60 4.00
N THR A 559 -10.43 25.90 3.71
CA THR A 559 -11.64 26.66 3.35
C THR A 559 -12.12 26.26 1.95
N SER A 560 -11.27 26.39 0.95
CA SER A 560 -11.59 26.09 -0.46
C SER A 560 -11.59 24.59 -0.76
N GLY A 561 -10.92 23.76 0.05
CA GLY A 561 -10.75 22.34 -0.19
C GLY A 561 -9.77 22.00 -1.32
N LYS A 562 -9.04 22.99 -1.85
CA LYS A 562 -8.15 22.82 -2.99
C LYS A 562 -6.73 22.52 -2.53
N VAL A 563 -6.03 21.68 -3.29
CA VAL A 563 -4.59 21.47 -3.12
C VAL A 563 -3.84 22.73 -3.55
N ARG A 564 -3.19 23.40 -2.58
CA ARG A 564 -2.29 24.54 -2.82
C ARG A 564 -0.99 24.07 -3.48
N TYR A 565 -0.40 23.00 -2.95
CA TYR A 565 0.85 22.43 -3.44
C TYR A 565 0.88 20.91 -3.30
N SER A 566 1.62 20.25 -4.18
CA SER A 566 2.08 18.87 -3.98
C SER A 566 3.61 18.89 -3.90
N LEU A 567 4.14 19.08 -2.69
CA LEU A 567 5.57 19.25 -2.47
C LEU A 567 6.25 17.88 -2.44
N THR A 568 7.37 17.72 -3.13
CA THR A 568 8.12 16.46 -3.17
C THR A 568 9.59 16.67 -2.83
N LEU A 569 10.19 15.65 -2.24
CA LEU A 569 11.63 15.52 -2.07
C LEU A 569 12.15 14.43 -3.01
N PRO A 570 12.65 14.78 -4.21
CA PRO A 570 13.16 13.81 -5.16
C PRO A 570 14.35 13.01 -4.61
N GLY A 571 14.51 11.78 -5.09
CA GLY A 571 15.64 10.92 -4.74
C GLY A 571 15.60 10.34 -3.32
N ARG A 572 14.41 10.21 -2.73
CA ARG A 572 14.18 9.62 -1.41
C ARG A 572 13.22 8.45 -1.53
N ASP A 573 13.44 7.40 -0.74
CA ASP A 573 12.51 6.25 -0.69
C ASP A 573 11.37 6.44 0.32
N SER A 574 11.54 7.33 1.30
CA SER A 574 10.54 7.67 2.33
C SER A 574 10.66 9.13 2.76
N LEU A 575 9.59 9.64 3.37
CA LEU A 575 9.58 10.90 4.10
C LEU A 575 9.48 10.59 5.59
N ASN A 576 10.54 10.90 6.35
CA ASN A 576 10.62 10.52 7.75
C ASN A 576 10.14 11.64 8.68
N ALA A 577 10.26 12.89 8.25
CA ALA A 577 9.94 14.05 9.06
C ALA A 577 9.22 15.12 8.24
N ALA A 578 8.26 15.79 8.88
CA ALA A 578 7.66 17.00 8.34
C ALA A 578 7.15 17.88 9.49
N ALA A 579 7.17 19.20 9.32
CA ALA A 579 6.71 20.14 10.33
C ALA A 579 6.25 21.48 9.72
N GLY A 580 5.09 21.97 10.15
CA GLY A 580 4.61 23.31 9.85
C GLY A 580 5.12 24.34 10.86
N SER A 581 5.46 25.55 10.41
CA SER A 581 5.85 26.63 11.32
C SER A 581 4.67 27.11 12.16
N PRO A 582 4.89 27.68 13.37
CA PRO A 582 3.83 28.14 14.27
C PRO A 582 2.97 29.31 13.72
N ASP A 583 3.43 29.97 12.67
CA ASP A 583 2.70 31.00 11.93
C ASP A 583 1.91 30.43 10.72
N GLY A 584 2.10 29.15 10.41
CA GLY A 584 1.47 28.45 9.29
C GLY A 584 2.00 28.84 7.91
N ARG A 585 3.10 29.59 7.81
CA ARG A 585 3.61 30.07 6.51
C ARG A 585 4.63 29.14 5.87
N LEU A 586 5.28 28.30 6.68
CA LEU A 586 6.36 27.44 6.25
C LEU A 586 6.03 25.96 6.48
N LEU A 587 6.53 25.12 5.59
CA LEU A 587 6.47 23.66 5.71
C LEU A 587 7.85 23.07 5.44
N ALA A 588 8.40 22.37 6.42
CA ALA A 588 9.64 21.62 6.30
C ALA A 588 9.32 20.15 6.00
N LEU A 589 10.03 19.55 5.04
CA LEU A 589 10.02 18.12 4.78
C LEU A 589 11.46 17.58 4.91
N GLY A 590 11.60 16.40 5.49
CA GLY A 590 12.89 15.77 5.76
C GLY A 590 12.87 14.26 5.56
N GLY A 591 13.99 13.70 5.12
CA GLY A 591 14.16 12.27 4.91
C GLY A 591 15.63 11.87 4.90
N ASN A 592 15.88 10.60 4.61
CA ASN A 592 17.23 10.05 4.71
C ASN A 592 18.07 10.33 3.48
N GLY A 593 19.33 10.73 3.70
CA GLY A 593 20.41 10.68 2.70
C GLY A 593 21.55 11.65 3.01
N GLY A 594 22.34 11.98 1.98
CA GLY A 594 23.65 12.63 2.12
C GLY A 594 23.63 14.11 2.58
N GLY A 595 24.38 14.98 1.90
CA GLY A 595 24.63 16.35 2.38
C GLY A 595 23.39 17.27 2.48
N VAL A 596 22.33 16.99 1.72
CA VAL A 596 21.01 17.60 1.87
C VAL A 596 20.13 16.58 2.57
N VAL A 597 19.42 16.98 3.62
CA VAL A 597 18.54 16.10 4.43
C VAL A 597 17.06 16.45 4.30
N GLY A 598 16.76 17.62 3.75
CA GLY A 598 15.38 18.06 3.58
C GLY A 598 15.28 19.35 2.79
N ALA A 599 14.09 19.93 2.81
CA ALA A 599 13.85 21.26 2.30
C ALA A 599 12.74 21.95 3.12
N LEU A 600 12.76 23.27 3.06
CA LEU A 600 11.81 24.17 3.68
C LEU A 600 11.11 24.97 2.59
N TRP A 601 9.79 25.02 2.59
CA TRP A 601 9.01 25.80 1.65
C TRP A 601 8.29 26.93 2.34
N ASN A 602 8.28 28.09 1.68
CA ASN A 602 7.35 29.16 1.98
C ASN A 602 6.06 28.91 1.18
N LEU A 603 4.95 28.71 1.88
CA LEU A 603 3.66 28.38 1.28
C LEU A 603 2.99 29.61 0.63
N ASP A 604 3.35 30.83 1.04
CA ASP A 604 2.83 32.07 0.44
C ASP A 604 3.49 32.36 -0.91
N THR A 605 4.82 32.21 -0.99
CA THR A 605 5.60 32.57 -2.19
C THR A 605 5.91 31.37 -3.10
N GLY A 606 5.84 30.16 -2.56
CA GLY A 606 6.22 28.93 -3.25
C GLY A 606 7.73 28.73 -3.41
N GLN A 607 8.55 29.59 -2.80
CA GLN A 607 10.02 29.48 -2.77
C GLN A 607 10.49 28.42 -1.77
N SER A 608 11.72 27.92 -1.94
CA SER A 608 12.27 26.87 -1.08
C SER A 608 13.72 27.09 -0.67
N LEU A 609 14.09 26.59 0.49
CA LEU A 609 15.48 26.44 0.96
C LEU A 609 15.80 24.95 1.08
N LEU A 610 17.00 24.55 0.67
CA LEU A 610 17.52 23.21 0.98
C LEU A 610 18.05 23.15 2.41
N LEU A 611 17.70 22.11 3.16
CA LEU A 611 18.24 21.87 4.50
C LEU A 611 19.46 20.95 4.40
N ARG A 612 20.64 21.48 4.74
CA ARG A 612 21.91 20.76 4.73
C ARG A 612 22.29 20.31 6.14
N SER A 613 22.91 19.15 6.25
CA SER A 613 23.22 18.50 7.54
C SER A 613 24.44 19.05 8.28
N GLY A 614 25.26 19.92 7.65
CA GLY A 614 26.50 20.43 8.25
C GLY A 614 27.55 19.32 8.51
N LYS A 615 28.65 19.64 9.21
CA LYS A 615 29.65 18.66 9.68
C LYS A 615 29.75 18.68 11.22
N PRO A 616 29.77 17.52 11.91
CA PRO A 616 29.76 16.14 11.40
C PRO A 616 28.34 15.52 11.29
N GLY A 617 27.46 16.08 10.44
CA GLY A 617 26.49 15.36 9.61
C GLY A 617 25.35 14.55 10.23
N CYS A 618 24.14 15.14 10.24
CA CYS A 618 22.86 14.42 10.28
C CYS A 618 22.64 13.52 9.05
N TRP A 619 22.71 12.19 9.19
CA TRP A 619 22.54 11.23 8.09
C TRP A 619 21.17 10.53 8.06
N ASP A 620 20.45 10.53 9.19
CA ASP A 620 19.14 9.89 9.38
C ASP A 620 18.23 10.89 10.09
N LEU A 621 17.65 11.84 9.34
CA LEU A 621 16.73 12.83 9.89
C LEU A 621 15.40 12.15 10.20
N ARG A 622 15.13 11.94 11.49
CA ARG A 622 13.98 11.18 11.98
C ARG A 622 12.81 12.06 12.42
N GLN A 623 13.07 13.32 12.77
CA GLN A 623 12.02 14.23 13.22
C GLN A 623 12.41 15.69 12.97
N LEU A 624 11.39 16.53 12.73
CA LEU A 624 11.49 17.97 12.64
C LEU A 624 10.50 18.61 13.61
N ARG A 625 10.90 19.65 14.34
CA ARG A 625 10.03 20.44 15.22
C ARG A 625 10.45 21.90 15.17
N TRP A 626 9.50 22.82 15.19
CA TRP A 626 9.78 24.24 15.32
C TRP A 626 9.94 24.63 16.79
N SER A 627 10.78 25.62 17.05
CA SER A 627 10.67 26.39 18.29
C SER A 627 9.32 27.14 18.32
N PRO A 628 8.69 27.34 19.50
CA PRO A 628 7.41 28.02 19.60
C PRO A 628 7.40 29.45 19.01
N ASP A 629 8.55 30.13 19.05
CA ASP A 629 8.75 31.46 18.46
C ASP A 629 8.88 31.45 16.91
N GLY A 630 9.00 30.28 16.29
CA GLY A 630 9.19 30.11 14.86
C GLY A 630 10.56 30.54 14.31
N ALA A 631 11.54 30.88 15.16
CA ALA A 631 12.85 31.35 14.73
C ALA A 631 13.81 30.22 14.32
N THR A 632 13.60 29.02 14.87
CA THR A 632 14.52 27.89 14.73
C THR A 632 13.77 26.61 14.39
N LEU A 633 14.26 25.90 13.36
CA LEU A 633 13.82 24.54 13.04
C LEU A 633 14.81 23.55 13.65
N TRP A 634 14.32 22.63 14.47
CA TRP A 634 15.09 21.56 15.08
C TRP A 634 14.96 20.26 14.30
N GLY A 635 16.07 19.54 14.19
CA GLY A 635 16.13 18.20 13.61
C GLY A 635 16.65 17.18 14.61
N ARG A 636 15.94 16.07 14.76
CA ARG A 636 16.44 14.88 15.46
C ARG A 636 17.04 13.94 14.44
N CYS A 637 18.33 13.67 14.61
CA CYS A 637 19.10 12.79 13.76
C CYS A 637 19.53 11.54 14.54
N GLY A 638 19.94 10.48 13.83
CA GLY A 638 20.45 9.26 14.48
C GLY A 638 21.68 9.46 15.37
N ASP A 639 22.40 10.56 15.19
CA ASP A 639 23.64 10.96 15.86
C ASP A 639 23.50 12.20 16.76
N GLY A 640 22.28 12.71 16.96
CA GLY A 640 22.00 13.79 17.91
C GLY A 640 20.98 14.82 17.42
N LEU A 641 21.10 16.05 17.92
CA LEU A 641 20.23 17.17 17.57
C LEU A 641 20.97 18.21 16.73
N VAL A 642 20.26 18.72 15.72
CA VAL A 642 20.70 19.81 14.88
C VAL A 642 19.66 20.93 14.86
N GLN A 643 20.11 22.15 14.56
CA GLN A 643 19.24 23.30 14.37
C GLN A 643 19.53 24.03 13.06
N TRP A 644 18.49 24.54 12.42
CA TRP A 644 18.56 25.52 11.33
C TRP A 644 17.93 26.82 11.84
N VAL A 645 18.76 27.85 11.97
CA VAL A 645 18.31 29.20 12.34
C VAL A 645 17.81 29.89 11.08
N LEU A 646 16.57 30.38 11.10
CA LEU A 646 16.02 31.06 9.92
C LEU A 646 16.70 32.41 9.68
N PRO A 647 16.94 32.80 8.41
CA PRO A 647 17.25 34.17 8.05
C PRO A 647 16.10 35.12 8.41
N ALA A 648 16.40 36.40 8.65
CA ALA A 648 15.42 37.39 9.11
C ALA A 648 14.22 37.52 8.16
N GLU A 649 14.45 37.40 6.84
CA GLU A 649 13.44 37.50 5.80
C GLU A 649 12.51 36.29 5.71
N TRP A 650 12.89 35.15 6.32
CA TRP A 650 12.06 33.96 6.44
C TRP A 650 11.31 33.87 7.77
N ARG A 651 11.63 34.73 8.74
CA ARG A 651 10.93 34.79 10.02
C ARG A 651 9.63 35.58 9.88
N SER A 652 8.63 35.23 10.68
CA SER A 652 7.48 36.12 10.87
C SER A 652 7.96 37.44 11.50
N ALA A 653 7.40 38.58 11.09
CA ALA A 653 7.56 39.80 11.87
C ALA A 653 6.95 39.50 13.24
N ALA A 654 7.75 39.59 14.31
CA ALA A 654 7.28 39.31 15.66
C ALA A 654 5.97 40.06 15.89
N ALA A 655 4.90 39.33 16.19
CA ALA A 655 3.66 39.93 16.64
C ALA A 655 3.99 40.66 17.95
N GLY A 656 3.96 42.00 17.89
CA GLY A 656 4.16 42.87 19.05
C GLY A 656 3.04 42.76 20.06
#